data_AF-A0A4V1XGZ3-F1
#
_entry.id   AF-A0A4V1XGZ3-F1
#
_cell.length_a   1.000
_cell.length_b   1.000
_cell.length_c   1.000
_cell.angle_alpha   90.00
_cell.angle_beta   90.00
_cell.angle_gamma   90.00
#
_symmetry.space_group_name_H-M   'P 1'
#
loop_
_entity.id
_entity.type
_entity.pdbx_description
1 polymer ?
#
loop_
_entity_poly.entity_id
_entity_poly.type
_entity_poly.pdbx_seq_one_letter_code
_entity_poly.pdbx_strand_id
1 'polypeptide(L)'
;MVVCNDPTELRRVLSVSSGFRRSPWYSCLRLDPSKDNVLCTPNNKVHQQLRSYLKPGYTLGSDHQEQLVDEQIMKLVQLVEREYVSTKGKFRTMDLVRVSQYLVHDVISSVGFGRYFGYLDANDDLYGAIHIVKTITPPLMVAGLFHSIFVTVAKSPFMKPFLPKPSDKQGLGVVLGIIKGQVEKRYGAKKIENRDVLQSFVDSSLPRDMVESECMVQIVAGTATTATAISSAIFHVSSNPGVYRKLQEEIDAATKTVSRPVISDQQAKDLPYLQAVIREALRIWPPSAALQPHRSDEDELICGVKVPAQTDVAWAPFTLMRNKAVFGEDADMFNPDRWIDAEPGRFREMELTQGMVFFSGSRWECMGKKLAYMEITKSLFELFRRYDLAMLNPVEPFTWKNYAEPNMLLLTLALLPTLSLTAIVPVHSYTRCQRNTQNPLEGCPPRTLYVSQSDERAQFHTIQSAITSIPNNTVPYTILVAPGTYTEQLNVTRQGPLTLLGMTDRPWGSGLYADVDGKSRQENDVHVYWNSANHDAVFPDNVYTGVLTIGPNLNATLTGSGPTGFPVPEDTPFGCTDFRAYNIDFRNEYTPYANGPAHALGVSRANAGFYSCGFYSYQDTVYIGKLGNAYFYDSVVAGQTDFLYGFGTLYIEKSTLALRGCGGGITAWKGTNTTFHNKYGVYISDSRVVAANSSIASEIEDKCSLGRPWNEGHRSVFMNTYFDPSILPAGYTPWKGQPNGRIGPNTTMAVYHVYGPGYDGAAAEASDVTKVFHRRQVTPFRRPINVFMTPTGKQPNIGWIDPYVLLLGRSP
;
A
#
# COMPACT_ATOMS: atom_id res chain seq x y z
N MET A 1 34.11 -9.25 -9.48
CA MET A 1 33.07 -10.23 -9.87
C MET A 1 33.18 -10.45 -11.36
N VAL A 2 33.09 -11.70 -11.80
CA VAL A 2 33.02 -12.14 -13.20
C VAL A 2 31.59 -12.62 -13.46
N VAL A 3 31.01 -12.22 -14.58
CA VAL A 3 29.68 -12.70 -15.00
C VAL A 3 29.89 -13.72 -16.13
N CYS A 4 29.42 -14.94 -15.91
CA CYS A 4 29.51 -16.03 -16.87
C CYS A 4 28.15 -16.23 -17.56
N ASN A 5 28.19 -16.42 -18.88
CA ASN A 5 27.02 -16.70 -19.71
C ASN A 5 27.10 -18.06 -20.44
N ASP A 6 28.09 -18.88 -20.09
CA ASP A 6 28.23 -20.24 -20.63
C ASP A 6 27.49 -21.24 -19.72
N PRO A 7 26.48 -21.97 -20.23
CA PRO A 7 25.66 -22.86 -19.42
C PRO A 7 26.47 -24.06 -18.89
N THR A 8 27.44 -24.56 -19.65
CA THR A 8 28.25 -25.71 -19.26
C THR A 8 29.20 -25.37 -18.13
N GLU A 9 29.90 -24.24 -18.23
CA GLU A 9 30.77 -23.73 -17.17
C GLU A 9 29.98 -23.37 -15.92
N LEU A 10 28.81 -22.74 -16.05
CA LEU A 10 27.96 -22.46 -14.89
C LEU A 10 27.49 -23.75 -14.20
N ARG A 11 27.07 -24.78 -14.95
CA ARG A 11 26.72 -26.08 -14.37
C ARG A 11 27.91 -26.74 -13.67
N ARG A 12 29.12 -26.62 -14.22
CA ARG A 12 30.37 -27.08 -13.56
C ARG A 12 30.59 -26.35 -12.24
N VAL A 13 30.51 -25.02 -12.25
CA VAL A 13 30.64 -24.15 -11.06
C VAL A 13 29.58 -24.50 -10.00
N LEU A 14 28.37 -24.84 -10.42
CA LEU A 14 27.25 -25.13 -9.50
C LEU A 14 27.21 -26.59 -9.04
N SER A 15 28.03 -27.47 -9.63
CA SER A 15 27.98 -28.91 -9.38
C SER A 15 28.31 -29.28 -7.93
N VAL A 16 27.81 -30.43 -7.48
CA VAL A 16 28.03 -30.94 -6.12
C VAL A 16 29.51 -31.30 -5.87
N SER A 17 30.26 -31.61 -6.92
CA SER A 17 31.71 -31.89 -6.86
C SER A 17 32.58 -30.63 -6.92
N SER A 18 32.00 -29.46 -7.23
CA SER A 18 32.76 -28.21 -7.26
C SER A 18 33.25 -27.78 -5.87
N GLY A 19 34.40 -27.12 -5.83
CA GLY A 19 34.93 -26.43 -4.66
C GLY A 19 34.24 -25.08 -4.38
N PHE A 20 33.33 -24.65 -5.26
CA PHE A 20 32.64 -23.38 -5.13
C PHE A 20 31.68 -23.37 -3.93
N ARG A 21 31.54 -22.19 -3.34
CA ARG A 21 30.55 -21.89 -2.31
C ARG A 21 29.80 -20.60 -2.60
N ARG A 22 28.67 -20.38 -1.93
CA ARG A 22 27.95 -19.11 -2.03
C ARG A 22 28.82 -17.94 -1.58
N SER A 23 28.76 -16.85 -2.34
CA SER A 23 29.37 -15.58 -1.97
C SER A 23 28.78 -15.04 -0.65
N PRO A 24 29.56 -14.29 0.16
CA PRO A 24 29.05 -13.43 1.21
C PRO A 24 27.94 -12.45 0.77
N TRP A 25 27.75 -12.19 -0.53
CA TRP A 25 26.57 -11.50 -1.06
C TRP A 25 25.27 -12.04 -0.46
N TYR A 26 25.16 -13.36 -0.30
CA TYR A 26 23.98 -14.02 0.25
C TYR A 26 23.68 -13.64 1.71
N SER A 27 24.63 -13.06 2.45
CA SER A 27 24.42 -12.63 3.83
C SER A 27 23.39 -11.51 3.99
N CYS A 28 23.08 -10.76 2.92
CA CYS A 28 21.97 -9.81 2.95
C CYS A 28 20.60 -10.51 3.07
N LEU A 29 20.50 -11.78 2.67
CA LEU A 29 19.26 -12.57 2.75
C LEU A 29 19.01 -13.17 4.15
N ARG A 30 19.84 -12.81 5.14
CA ARG A 30 19.63 -13.20 6.54
C ARG A 30 18.42 -12.48 7.11
N LEU A 31 17.53 -13.25 7.73
CA LEU A 31 16.38 -12.72 8.47
C LEU A 31 16.80 -12.24 9.87
N ASP A 32 17.68 -13.00 10.53
CA ASP A 32 18.44 -12.59 11.69
C ASP A 32 19.88 -12.33 11.23
N PRO A 33 20.42 -11.10 11.33
CA PRO A 33 21.77 -10.77 10.86
C PRO A 33 22.88 -11.66 11.45
N SER A 34 22.62 -12.30 12.60
CA SER A 34 23.55 -13.18 13.29
C SER A 34 23.47 -14.66 12.89
N LYS A 35 22.43 -15.08 12.17
CA LYS A 35 22.18 -16.51 11.88
C LYS A 35 22.04 -16.76 10.38
N ASP A 36 22.66 -17.85 9.94
CA ASP A 36 22.46 -18.36 8.59
C ASP A 36 21.26 -19.30 8.54
N ASN A 37 20.63 -19.38 7.37
CA ASN A 37 19.65 -20.39 7.00
C ASN A 37 20.10 -21.09 5.71
N VAL A 38 19.30 -22.05 5.23
CA VAL A 38 19.58 -22.83 4.02
C VAL A 38 19.73 -21.97 2.78
N LEU A 39 19.16 -20.76 2.74
CA LEU A 39 19.25 -19.84 1.60
C LEU A 39 20.56 -19.04 1.58
N CYS A 40 21.14 -18.72 2.74
CA CYS A 40 22.25 -17.78 2.83
C CYS A 40 23.58 -18.36 3.34
N THR A 41 23.59 -19.57 3.92
CA THR A 41 24.83 -20.13 4.46
C THR A 41 25.90 -20.33 3.36
N PRO A 42 27.14 -19.82 3.54
CA PRO A 42 28.24 -20.04 2.62
C PRO A 42 28.96 -21.36 2.86
N ASN A 43 28.66 -22.08 3.95
CA ASN A 43 29.32 -23.35 4.26
C ASN A 43 28.58 -24.51 3.59
N ASN A 44 29.23 -25.16 2.62
CA ASN A 44 28.64 -26.26 1.85
C ASN A 44 28.22 -27.46 2.71
N LYS A 45 28.96 -27.79 3.78
CA LYS A 45 28.62 -28.90 4.68
C LYS A 45 27.38 -28.57 5.49
N VAL A 46 27.32 -27.38 6.07
CA VAL A 46 26.15 -26.90 6.83
C VAL A 46 24.92 -26.79 5.91
N HIS A 47 25.09 -26.26 4.71
CA HIS A 47 24.02 -26.21 3.70
C HIS A 47 23.46 -27.60 3.40
N GLN A 48 24.33 -28.58 3.16
CA GLN A 48 23.92 -29.96 2.88
C GLN A 48 23.20 -30.60 4.07
N GLN A 49 23.68 -30.36 5.29
CA GLN A 49 23.02 -30.82 6.52
C GLN A 49 21.63 -30.20 6.67
N LEU A 50 21.50 -28.88 6.62
CA LEU A 50 20.20 -28.18 6.67
C LEU A 50 19.24 -28.72 5.61
N ARG A 51 19.69 -28.88 4.37
CA ARG A 51 18.87 -29.48 3.31
C ARG A 51 18.41 -30.90 3.64
N SER A 52 19.26 -31.73 4.25
CA SER A 52 18.88 -33.09 4.61
C SER A 52 17.75 -33.12 5.65
N TYR A 53 17.75 -32.16 6.59
CA TYR A 53 16.69 -32.00 7.59
C TYR A 53 15.38 -31.46 7.00
N LEU A 54 15.48 -30.52 6.05
CA LEU A 54 14.31 -29.82 5.50
C LEU A 54 13.64 -30.59 4.35
N LYS A 55 14.41 -31.36 3.56
CA LYS A 55 13.93 -32.05 2.35
C LYS A 55 12.66 -32.89 2.56
N PRO A 56 12.50 -33.67 3.65
CA PRO A 56 11.29 -34.47 3.85
C PRO A 56 10.00 -33.64 3.79
N GLY A 57 9.99 -32.43 4.35
CA GLY A 57 8.83 -31.53 4.33
C GLY A 57 8.41 -31.12 2.93
N TYR A 58 9.37 -30.82 2.05
CA TYR A 58 9.13 -30.47 0.66
C TYR A 58 8.72 -31.66 -0.23
N THR A 59 8.75 -32.88 0.30
CA THR A 59 8.33 -34.11 -0.38
C THR A 59 7.20 -34.84 0.34
N LEU A 60 6.64 -34.23 1.39
CA LEU A 60 5.66 -34.86 2.27
C LEU A 60 4.33 -35.08 1.52
N GLY A 61 4.00 -36.34 1.22
CA GLY A 61 2.69 -36.76 0.73
C GLY A 61 2.17 -35.93 -0.44
N SER A 62 2.75 -36.12 -1.63
CA SER A 62 2.40 -35.40 -2.86
C SER A 62 0.89 -35.26 -3.07
N ASP A 63 0.14 -36.33 -2.79
CA ASP A 63 -1.31 -36.36 -3.00
C ASP A 63 -2.04 -35.43 -2.03
N HIS A 64 -1.56 -35.32 -0.79
CA HIS A 64 -2.12 -34.39 0.18
C HIS A 64 -1.78 -32.94 -0.17
N GLN A 65 -0.53 -32.67 -0.58
CA GLN A 65 -0.15 -31.33 -1.06
C GLN A 65 -0.97 -30.93 -2.29
N GLU A 66 -1.19 -31.85 -3.22
CA GLU A 66 -2.03 -31.63 -4.40
C GLU A 66 -3.48 -31.29 -4.01
N GLN A 67 -4.06 -31.98 -3.02
CA GLN A 67 -5.39 -31.65 -2.51
C GLN A 67 -5.44 -30.23 -1.94
N LEU A 68 -4.45 -29.83 -1.15
CA LEU A 68 -4.39 -28.47 -0.60
C LEU A 68 -4.24 -27.41 -1.71
N VAL A 69 -3.49 -27.72 -2.76
CA VAL A 69 -3.37 -26.86 -3.97
C VAL A 69 -4.72 -26.77 -4.69
N ASP A 70 -5.43 -27.88 -4.87
CA ASP A 70 -6.75 -27.91 -5.52
C ASP A 70 -7.76 -27.03 -4.80
N GLU A 71 -7.78 -27.09 -3.46
CA GLU A 71 -8.65 -26.26 -2.65
C GLU A 71 -8.40 -24.76 -2.89
N GLN A 72 -7.12 -24.35 -2.99
CA GLN A 72 -6.78 -22.95 -3.24
C GLN A 72 -7.06 -22.54 -4.70
N ILE A 73 -6.84 -23.44 -5.67
CA ILE A 73 -7.21 -23.18 -7.07
C ILE A 73 -8.72 -23.03 -7.21
N MET A 74 -9.53 -23.83 -6.51
CA MET A 74 -10.98 -23.64 -6.51
C MET A 74 -11.40 -22.30 -5.88
N LYS A 75 -10.71 -21.86 -4.81
CA LYS A 75 -10.93 -20.53 -4.25
C LYS A 75 -10.53 -19.41 -5.22
N LEU A 76 -9.47 -19.59 -5.99
CA LEU A 76 -9.10 -18.67 -7.07
C LEU A 76 -10.20 -18.60 -8.13
N VAL A 77 -10.72 -19.75 -8.57
CA VAL A 77 -11.84 -19.80 -9.52
C VAL A 77 -13.05 -19.06 -8.96
N GLN A 78 -13.43 -19.32 -7.71
CA GLN A 78 -14.54 -18.63 -7.03
C GLN A 78 -14.31 -17.12 -6.93
N LEU A 79 -13.08 -16.68 -6.63
CA LEU A 79 -12.73 -15.27 -6.59
C LEU A 79 -12.88 -14.63 -7.98
N VAL A 80 -12.39 -15.28 -9.04
CA VAL A 80 -12.52 -14.79 -10.41
C VAL A 80 -13.99 -14.67 -10.81
N GLU A 81 -14.81 -15.70 -10.55
CA GLU A 81 -16.25 -15.68 -10.83
C GLU A 81 -16.97 -14.57 -10.06
N ARG A 82 -16.63 -14.38 -8.79
CA ARG A 82 -17.27 -13.39 -7.90
C ARG A 82 -16.91 -11.95 -8.29
N GLU A 83 -15.63 -11.69 -8.54
CA GLU A 83 -15.09 -10.32 -8.59
C GLU A 83 -14.69 -9.88 -10.00
N TYR A 84 -14.23 -10.78 -10.88
CA TYR A 84 -13.44 -10.39 -12.05
C TYR A 84 -14.03 -10.77 -13.42
N VAL A 85 -15.03 -11.66 -13.48
CA VAL A 85 -15.70 -11.99 -14.75
C VAL A 85 -16.49 -10.78 -15.28
N SER A 86 -16.16 -10.38 -16.51
CA SER A 86 -16.91 -9.36 -17.24
C SER A 86 -18.19 -9.95 -17.86
N THR A 87 -19.28 -9.18 -17.85
CA THR A 87 -20.55 -9.53 -18.51
C THR A 87 -20.94 -8.46 -19.53
N LYS A 88 -21.95 -8.72 -20.37
CA LYS A 88 -22.42 -7.78 -21.40
C LYS A 88 -22.76 -6.37 -20.86
N GLY A 89 -23.11 -6.25 -19.58
CA GLY A 89 -23.45 -4.98 -18.94
C GLY A 89 -22.47 -4.47 -17.89
N LYS A 90 -21.40 -5.23 -17.57
CA LYS A 90 -20.44 -4.85 -16.52
C LYS A 90 -19.04 -5.31 -16.89
N PHE A 91 -18.20 -4.35 -17.25
CA PHE A 91 -16.78 -4.55 -17.46
C PHE A 91 -16.05 -4.58 -16.11
N ARG A 92 -15.19 -5.58 -15.90
CA ARG A 92 -14.42 -5.76 -14.67
C ARG A 92 -12.96 -6.06 -15.02
N THR A 93 -12.05 -5.48 -14.24
CA THR A 93 -10.61 -5.58 -14.45
C THR A 93 -9.97 -6.38 -13.34
N MET A 94 -8.97 -7.20 -13.67
CA MET A 94 -8.23 -8.01 -12.71
C MET A 94 -6.74 -7.64 -12.73
N ASP A 95 -6.17 -7.29 -11.58
CA ASP A 95 -4.71 -7.25 -11.41
C ASP A 95 -4.21 -8.69 -11.29
N LEU A 96 -3.78 -9.25 -12.41
CA LEU A 96 -3.33 -10.62 -12.51
C LEU A 96 -2.16 -10.94 -11.57
N VAL A 97 -1.22 -10.01 -11.40
CA VAL A 97 -0.04 -10.22 -10.54
C VAL A 97 -0.50 -10.34 -9.09
N ARG A 98 -1.40 -9.46 -8.67
CA ARG A 98 -1.93 -9.45 -7.29
C ARG A 98 -2.74 -10.70 -6.99
N VAL A 99 -3.65 -11.09 -7.89
CA VAL A 99 -4.46 -12.30 -7.72
C VAL A 99 -3.59 -13.56 -7.71
N SER A 100 -2.55 -13.62 -8.54
CA SER A 100 -1.57 -14.72 -8.51
C SER A 100 -0.81 -14.75 -7.18
N GLN A 101 -0.48 -13.61 -6.59
CA GLN A 101 0.16 -13.54 -5.26
C GLN A 101 -0.76 -14.03 -4.14
N TYR A 102 -2.07 -13.76 -4.23
CA TYR A 102 -3.06 -14.29 -3.27
C TYR A 102 -3.12 -15.81 -3.31
N LEU A 103 -3.19 -16.40 -4.51
CA LEU A 103 -3.17 -17.84 -4.69
C LEU A 103 -1.94 -18.46 -4.02
N VAL A 104 -0.75 -17.98 -4.38
CA VAL A 104 0.50 -18.59 -3.92
C VAL A 104 0.68 -18.41 -2.40
N HIS A 105 0.25 -17.28 -1.82
CA HIS A 105 0.25 -17.10 -0.38
C HIS A 105 -0.63 -18.13 0.34
N ASP A 106 -1.83 -18.37 -0.18
CA ASP A 106 -2.75 -19.34 0.40
C ASP A 106 -2.28 -20.79 0.21
N VAL A 107 -1.68 -21.12 -0.94
CA VAL A 107 -1.07 -22.44 -1.16
C VAL A 107 0.08 -22.68 -0.20
N ILE A 108 1.05 -21.74 -0.11
CA ILE A 108 2.21 -21.90 0.76
C ILE A 108 1.81 -21.96 2.21
N SER A 109 0.84 -21.16 2.65
CA SER A 109 0.38 -21.22 4.04
C SER A 109 -0.37 -22.51 4.34
N SER A 110 -1.19 -23.00 3.41
CA SER A 110 -1.88 -24.29 3.53
C SER A 110 -0.90 -25.45 3.64
N VAL A 111 0.01 -25.59 2.66
CA VAL A 111 1.03 -26.66 2.63
C VAL A 111 2.04 -26.50 3.76
N GLY A 112 2.39 -25.27 4.11
CA GLY A 112 3.40 -24.93 5.11
C GLY A 112 2.94 -25.18 6.55
N PHE A 113 1.70 -24.77 6.87
CA PHE A 113 1.20 -24.68 8.26
C PHE A 113 -0.09 -25.48 8.51
N GLY A 114 -0.59 -26.20 7.49
CA GLY A 114 -1.84 -26.95 7.56
C GLY A 114 -3.08 -26.07 7.57
N ARG A 115 -2.93 -24.78 7.23
CA ARG A 115 -4.03 -23.79 7.14
C ARG A 115 -3.64 -22.64 6.21
N TYR A 116 -4.51 -22.34 5.27
CA TYR A 116 -4.34 -21.16 4.43
C TYR A 116 -4.59 -19.86 5.23
N PHE A 117 -4.10 -18.74 4.72
CA PHE A 117 -4.14 -17.44 5.40
C PHE A 117 -5.40 -16.61 5.06
N GLY A 118 -6.00 -16.86 3.91
CA GLY A 118 -7.30 -16.30 3.51
C GLY A 118 -7.21 -15.16 2.49
N TYR A 119 -6.09 -15.02 1.78
CA TYR A 119 -5.88 -13.94 0.80
C TYR A 119 -6.91 -14.00 -0.33
N LEU A 120 -7.22 -15.19 -0.84
CA LEU A 120 -8.22 -15.37 -1.89
C LEU A 120 -9.64 -15.06 -1.40
N ASP A 121 -9.96 -15.47 -0.16
CA ASP A 121 -11.28 -15.21 0.44
C ASP A 121 -11.50 -13.69 0.62
N ALA A 122 -10.47 -13.00 1.11
CA ALA A 122 -10.49 -11.56 1.38
C ALA A 122 -10.35 -10.70 0.12
N ASN A 123 -9.77 -11.24 -0.96
CA ASN A 123 -9.33 -10.46 -2.13
C ASN A 123 -8.43 -9.28 -1.75
N ASP A 124 -7.56 -9.48 -0.75
CA ASP A 124 -6.73 -8.43 -0.17
C ASP A 124 -5.41 -8.96 0.40
N ASP A 125 -4.41 -8.07 0.55
CA ASP A 125 -3.14 -8.36 1.22
C ASP A 125 -3.32 -8.34 2.75
N LEU A 126 -4.01 -9.36 3.28
CA LEU A 126 -4.49 -9.46 4.67
C LEU A 126 -3.47 -9.08 5.76
N TYR A 127 -2.19 -9.35 5.52
CA TYR A 127 -1.12 -9.10 6.47
C TYR A 127 -0.08 -8.09 5.97
N GLY A 128 -0.34 -7.44 4.83
CA GLY A 128 0.60 -6.53 4.17
C GLY A 128 1.86 -7.24 3.63
N ALA A 129 1.87 -8.57 3.56
CA ALA A 129 3.07 -9.36 3.26
C ALA A 129 3.56 -9.12 1.82
N ILE A 130 2.64 -9.01 0.86
CA ILE A 130 2.96 -8.73 -0.54
C ILE A 130 3.61 -7.36 -0.65
N HIS A 131 2.99 -6.36 -0.01
CA HIS A 131 3.54 -5.00 0.02
C HIS A 131 4.92 -4.95 0.68
N ILE A 132 5.10 -5.62 1.82
CA ILE A 132 6.37 -5.67 2.55
C ILE A 132 7.49 -6.24 1.68
N VAL A 133 7.25 -7.37 1.01
CA VAL A 133 8.25 -8.00 0.14
C VAL A 133 8.63 -7.06 -1.01
N LYS A 134 7.65 -6.40 -1.65
CA LYS A 134 7.89 -5.43 -2.73
C LYS A 134 8.76 -4.26 -2.27
N THR A 135 8.53 -3.75 -1.06
CA THR A 135 9.23 -2.57 -0.52
C THR A 135 10.64 -2.90 -0.02
N ILE A 136 10.86 -4.08 0.58
CA ILE A 136 12.17 -4.48 1.15
C ILE A 136 13.13 -5.00 0.09
N THR A 137 12.63 -5.64 -0.97
CA THR A 137 13.49 -6.32 -1.96
C THR A 137 14.52 -5.39 -2.62
N PRO A 138 14.18 -4.20 -3.15
CA PRO A 138 15.16 -3.31 -3.78
C PRO A 138 16.33 -2.88 -2.88
N PRO A 139 16.12 -2.31 -1.68
CA PRO A 139 17.24 -1.94 -0.82
C PRO A 139 18.06 -3.15 -0.35
N LEU A 140 17.44 -4.32 -0.17
CA LEU A 140 18.14 -5.55 0.20
C LEU A 140 19.11 -6.03 -0.89
N MET A 141 18.69 -5.92 -2.15
CA MET A 141 19.53 -6.28 -3.31
C MET A 141 20.72 -5.32 -3.46
N VAL A 142 20.51 -4.02 -3.24
CA VAL A 142 21.60 -3.03 -3.23
C VAL A 142 22.56 -3.27 -2.07
N ALA A 143 22.04 -3.59 -0.88
CA ALA A 143 22.86 -3.91 0.29
C ALA A 143 23.78 -5.13 0.06
N GLY A 144 23.35 -6.09 -0.78
CA GLY A 144 24.19 -7.23 -1.19
C GLY A 144 25.49 -6.82 -1.89
N LEU A 145 25.52 -5.68 -2.60
CA LEU A 145 26.74 -5.14 -3.23
C LEU A 145 27.77 -4.69 -2.20
N PHE A 146 27.33 -4.28 -1.00
CA PHE A 146 28.18 -3.82 0.11
C PHE A 146 27.98 -4.70 1.36
N HIS A 147 27.94 -6.02 1.16
CA HIS A 147 27.57 -6.98 2.20
C HIS A 147 28.39 -6.81 3.50
N SER A 148 29.68 -6.47 3.41
CA SER A 148 30.57 -6.30 4.57
C SER A 148 30.12 -5.15 5.46
N ILE A 149 29.75 -4.02 4.85
CA ILE A 149 29.24 -2.83 5.55
C ILE A 149 27.86 -3.15 6.10
N PHE A 150 26.97 -3.71 5.28
CA PHE A 150 25.61 -4.05 5.66
C PHE A 150 25.57 -4.97 6.90
N VAL A 151 26.31 -6.09 6.88
CA VAL A 151 26.33 -7.05 7.98
C VAL A 151 26.94 -6.43 9.24
N THR A 152 27.99 -5.61 9.10
CA THR A 152 28.63 -4.93 10.24
C THR A 152 27.68 -3.95 10.90
N VAL A 153 26.97 -3.15 10.10
CA VAL A 153 25.94 -2.22 10.59
C VAL A 153 24.78 -3.00 11.23
N ALA A 154 24.24 -4.00 10.55
CA ALA A 154 23.09 -4.78 11.04
C ALA A 154 23.38 -5.55 12.33
N LYS A 155 24.62 -6.00 12.56
CA LYS A 155 25.06 -6.66 13.80
C LYS A 155 25.40 -5.70 14.94
N SER A 156 25.48 -4.40 14.65
CA SER A 156 25.80 -3.38 15.65
C SER A 156 24.75 -3.35 16.78
N PRO A 157 25.15 -3.23 18.06
CA PRO A 157 24.21 -3.11 19.18
C PRO A 157 23.18 -1.97 19.00
N PHE A 158 23.56 -0.91 18.28
CA PHE A 158 22.70 0.23 17.97
C PHE A 158 21.55 -0.12 17.02
N MET A 159 21.69 -1.16 16.18
CA MET A 159 20.65 -1.58 15.23
C MET A 159 19.67 -2.60 15.84
N LYS A 160 20.03 -3.28 16.94
CA LYS A 160 19.16 -4.27 17.59
C LYS A 160 17.73 -3.78 17.91
N PRO A 161 17.50 -2.54 18.38
CA PRO A 161 16.15 -2.05 18.64
C PRO A 161 15.26 -1.91 17.40
N PHE A 162 15.88 -1.76 16.22
CA PHE A 162 15.24 -1.51 14.92
C PHE A 162 15.07 -2.77 14.05
N LEU A 163 15.59 -3.91 14.50
CA LEU A 163 15.33 -5.18 13.83
C LEU A 163 13.87 -5.61 14.00
N PRO A 164 13.26 -6.27 13.01
CA PRO A 164 11.89 -6.75 13.10
C PRO A 164 11.67 -7.67 14.31
N LYS A 165 10.61 -7.40 15.07
CA LYS A 165 10.22 -8.19 16.25
C LYS A 165 8.88 -8.88 15.98
N PRO A 166 8.66 -10.07 16.58
CA PRO A 166 7.38 -10.78 16.44
C PRO A 166 6.17 -10.03 16.99
N SER A 167 6.42 -9.06 17.88
CA SER A 167 5.40 -8.18 18.46
C SER A 167 5.08 -6.96 17.59
N ASP A 168 5.83 -6.74 16.53
CA ASP A 168 5.61 -5.58 15.67
C ASP A 168 4.30 -5.76 14.92
N LYS A 169 3.52 -4.69 14.88
CA LYS A 169 2.21 -4.67 14.23
C LYS A 169 2.29 -4.32 12.74
N GLN A 170 3.50 -4.11 12.21
CA GLN A 170 3.78 -3.73 10.83
C GLN A 170 5.12 -4.32 10.36
N GLY A 171 5.35 -4.32 9.05
CA GLY A 171 6.60 -4.77 8.45
C GLY A 171 6.82 -6.29 8.60
N LEU A 172 8.07 -6.73 8.38
CA LEU A 172 8.45 -8.15 8.46
C LEU A 172 8.13 -8.79 9.82
N GLY A 173 7.96 -7.98 10.88
CA GLY A 173 7.60 -8.44 12.21
C GLY A 173 6.19 -9.04 12.32
N VAL A 174 5.23 -8.64 11.46
CA VAL A 174 3.89 -9.26 11.40
C VAL A 174 4.00 -10.71 10.93
N VAL A 175 4.72 -10.93 9.83
CA VAL A 175 4.95 -12.27 9.27
C VAL A 175 5.73 -13.12 10.27
N LEU A 176 6.73 -12.54 10.94
CA LEU A 176 7.48 -13.20 12.01
C LEU A 176 6.58 -13.59 13.18
N GLY A 177 5.66 -12.72 13.62
CA GLY A 177 4.68 -13.00 14.67
C GLY A 177 3.75 -14.15 14.32
N ILE A 178 3.23 -14.17 13.08
CA ILE A 178 2.39 -15.26 12.58
C ILE A 178 3.14 -16.59 12.59
N ILE A 179 4.36 -16.62 12.03
CA ILE A 179 5.18 -17.84 11.99
C ILE A 179 5.50 -18.32 13.39
N LYS A 180 6.00 -17.45 14.27
CA LYS A 180 6.30 -17.84 15.64
C LYS A 180 5.07 -18.34 16.38
N GLY A 181 3.90 -17.74 16.13
CA GLY A 181 2.63 -18.21 16.67
C GLY A 181 2.22 -19.60 16.16
N GLN A 182 2.53 -19.97 14.90
CA GLN A 182 2.29 -21.33 14.39
C GLN A 182 3.32 -22.32 14.94
N VAL A 183 4.59 -21.93 14.97
CA VAL A 183 5.68 -22.74 15.52
C VAL A 183 5.42 -23.03 17.00
N GLU A 184 5.08 -22.03 17.81
CA GLU A 184 4.77 -22.20 19.24
C GLU A 184 3.73 -23.30 19.49
N LYS A 185 2.69 -23.41 18.65
CA LYS A 185 1.65 -24.44 18.78
C LYS A 185 2.17 -25.86 18.58
N ARG A 186 3.35 -26.04 17.98
CA ARG A 186 3.99 -27.34 17.75
C ARG A 186 4.95 -27.73 18.88
N TYR A 187 5.25 -26.80 19.79
CA TYR A 187 6.11 -27.02 20.95
C TYR A 187 5.31 -26.89 22.26
N GLY A 188 5.81 -27.46 23.35
CA GLY A 188 5.18 -27.37 24.69
C GLY A 188 4.18 -28.50 25.01
N ALA A 189 3.49 -28.35 26.16
CA ALA A 189 2.68 -29.43 26.76
C ALA A 189 1.34 -29.71 26.05
N LYS A 190 0.85 -28.77 25.22
CA LYS A 190 -0.38 -28.91 24.40
C LYS A 190 -0.05 -28.83 22.91
N LYS A 191 0.99 -29.54 22.47
CA LYS A 191 1.43 -29.53 21.08
C LYS A 191 0.34 -30.07 20.14
N ILE A 192 0.19 -29.42 19.00
CA ILE A 192 -0.66 -29.85 17.89
C ILE A 192 0.24 -30.52 16.86
N GLU A 193 -0.11 -31.72 16.42
CA GLU A 193 0.56 -32.42 15.32
C GLU A 193 -0.31 -32.36 14.07
N ASN A 194 0.29 -31.94 12.96
CA ASN A 194 -0.38 -31.81 11.66
C ASN A 194 0.45 -32.52 10.58
N ARG A 195 -0.16 -32.79 9.42
CA ARG A 195 0.56 -33.30 8.24
C ARG A 195 0.95 -32.14 7.31
N ASP A 196 1.96 -31.36 7.71
CA ASP A 196 2.44 -30.21 6.94
C ASP A 196 3.97 -30.04 6.99
N VAL A 197 4.50 -29.09 6.21
CA VAL A 197 5.95 -28.83 6.13
C VAL A 197 6.52 -28.42 7.49
N LEU A 198 5.80 -27.57 8.24
CA LEU A 198 6.22 -27.15 9.58
C LEU A 198 6.39 -28.36 10.51
N GLN A 199 5.47 -29.33 10.49
CA GLN A 199 5.61 -30.54 11.32
C GLN A 199 6.88 -31.31 10.96
N SER A 200 7.16 -31.48 9.66
CA SER A 200 8.40 -32.12 9.23
C SER A 200 9.65 -31.39 9.70
N PHE A 201 9.63 -30.06 9.80
CA PHE A 201 10.77 -29.29 10.31
C PHE A 201 10.92 -29.47 11.83
N VAL A 202 9.81 -29.51 12.57
CA VAL A 202 9.79 -29.79 14.01
C VAL A 202 10.38 -31.17 14.29
N ASP A 203 10.05 -32.17 13.48
CA ASP A 203 10.51 -33.56 13.65
C ASP A 203 11.97 -33.76 13.18
N SER A 204 12.53 -32.82 12.42
CA SER A 204 13.88 -32.93 11.82
C SER A 204 15.05 -32.72 12.80
N SER A 205 14.77 -32.63 14.11
CA SER A 205 15.77 -32.33 15.16
C SER A 205 16.46 -30.97 15.03
N LEU A 206 15.97 -30.08 14.16
CA LEU A 206 16.46 -28.72 14.05
C LEU A 206 16.16 -27.93 15.34
N PRO A 207 17.08 -27.06 15.79
CA PRO A 207 16.77 -26.10 16.85
C PRO A 207 15.54 -25.27 16.48
N ARG A 208 14.72 -24.96 17.49
CA ARG A 208 13.44 -24.26 17.29
C ARG A 208 13.61 -22.94 16.53
N ASP A 209 14.62 -22.16 16.85
CA ASP A 209 14.93 -20.90 16.18
C ASP A 209 15.32 -21.09 14.70
N MET A 210 15.94 -22.23 14.37
CA MET A 210 16.21 -22.62 12.99
C MET A 210 14.92 -22.98 12.26
N VAL A 211 14.00 -23.71 12.91
CA VAL A 211 12.66 -24.01 12.36
C VAL A 211 11.90 -22.71 12.06
N GLU A 212 11.90 -21.75 12.99
CA GLU A 212 11.28 -20.42 12.79
C GLU A 212 11.88 -19.69 11.57
N SER A 213 13.21 -19.71 11.43
CA SER A 213 13.92 -19.07 10.32
C SER A 213 13.62 -19.73 8.95
N GLU A 214 13.59 -21.07 8.90
CA GLU A 214 13.30 -21.80 7.66
C GLU A 214 11.83 -21.68 7.21
N CYS A 215 10.89 -21.60 8.16
CA CYS A 215 9.49 -21.28 7.84
C CYS A 215 9.35 -19.89 7.21
N MET A 216 10.14 -18.92 7.66
CA MET A 216 10.14 -17.57 7.09
C MET A 216 10.74 -17.56 5.69
N VAL A 217 11.81 -18.33 5.44
CA VAL A 217 12.36 -18.54 4.09
C VAL A 217 11.29 -19.10 3.15
N GLN A 218 10.52 -20.10 3.60
CA GLN A 218 9.45 -20.70 2.80
C GLN A 218 8.40 -19.67 2.34
N ILE A 219 7.91 -18.82 3.25
CA ILE A 219 6.91 -17.79 2.90
C ILE A 219 7.49 -16.75 1.94
N VAL A 220 8.66 -16.19 2.24
CA VAL A 220 9.23 -15.08 1.44
C VAL A 220 9.67 -15.56 0.05
N ALA A 221 10.38 -16.68 -0.02
CA ALA A 221 10.97 -17.15 -1.26
C ALA A 221 9.95 -17.78 -2.20
N GLY A 222 8.95 -18.49 -1.65
CA GLY A 222 7.96 -19.20 -2.46
C GLY A 222 6.91 -18.29 -3.07
N THR A 223 6.56 -17.17 -2.42
CA THR A 223 5.40 -16.37 -2.85
C THR A 223 5.64 -15.60 -4.16
N ALA A 224 6.65 -14.72 -4.18
CA ALA A 224 6.83 -13.81 -5.30
C ALA A 224 7.26 -14.52 -6.59
N THR A 225 8.00 -15.63 -6.48
CA THR A 225 8.56 -16.36 -7.63
C THR A 225 7.49 -17.11 -8.41
N THR A 226 6.65 -17.92 -7.74
CA THR A 226 5.56 -18.66 -8.39
C THR A 226 4.52 -17.71 -8.99
N ALA A 227 4.15 -16.64 -8.29
CA ALA A 227 3.19 -15.65 -8.79
C ALA A 227 3.69 -14.95 -10.07
N THR A 228 5.00 -14.65 -10.12
CA THR A 228 5.64 -14.09 -11.33
C THR A 228 5.62 -15.10 -12.48
N ALA A 229 5.86 -16.39 -12.22
CA ALA A 229 5.83 -17.43 -13.25
C ALA A 229 4.43 -17.58 -13.86
N ILE A 230 3.37 -17.65 -13.03
CA ILE A 230 1.98 -17.72 -13.48
C ILE A 230 1.63 -16.48 -14.32
N SER A 231 1.92 -15.29 -13.79
CA SER A 231 1.60 -14.02 -14.45
C SER A 231 2.33 -13.88 -15.79
N SER A 232 3.61 -14.23 -15.83
CA SER A 232 4.43 -14.21 -17.05
C SER A 232 3.88 -15.15 -18.11
N ALA A 233 3.55 -16.39 -17.74
CA ALA A 233 3.00 -17.36 -18.67
C ALA A 233 1.68 -16.88 -19.29
N ILE A 234 0.75 -16.38 -18.46
CA ILE A 234 -0.53 -15.84 -18.96
C ILE A 234 -0.29 -14.62 -19.85
N PHE A 235 0.57 -13.69 -19.45
CA PHE A 235 0.92 -12.52 -20.26
C PHE A 235 1.44 -12.93 -21.65
N HIS A 236 2.39 -13.87 -21.70
CA HIS A 236 2.97 -14.31 -22.96
C HIS A 236 1.99 -15.11 -23.82
N VAL A 237 1.14 -15.95 -23.23
CA VAL A 237 0.10 -16.67 -23.98
C VAL A 237 -0.95 -15.69 -24.53
N SER A 238 -1.48 -14.79 -23.70
CA SER A 238 -2.51 -13.81 -24.11
C SER A 238 -2.00 -12.76 -25.11
N SER A 239 -0.69 -12.54 -25.21
CA SER A 239 -0.07 -11.66 -26.21
C SER A 239 0.26 -12.36 -27.53
N ASN A 240 0.10 -13.69 -27.62
CA ASN A 240 0.47 -14.48 -28.79
C ASN A 240 -0.72 -15.35 -29.27
N PRO A 241 -1.58 -14.85 -30.19
CA PRO A 241 -2.81 -15.54 -30.59
C PRO A 241 -2.61 -16.95 -31.17
N GLY A 242 -1.46 -17.22 -31.81
CA GLY A 242 -1.10 -18.56 -32.29
C GLY A 242 -0.83 -19.55 -31.16
N VAL A 243 -0.08 -19.10 -30.15
CA VAL A 243 0.18 -19.91 -28.94
C VAL A 243 -1.10 -20.10 -28.14
N TYR A 244 -1.89 -19.04 -27.97
CA TYR A 244 -3.18 -19.11 -27.28
C TYR A 244 -4.08 -20.20 -27.86
N ARG A 245 -4.28 -20.21 -29.19
CA ARG A 245 -5.11 -21.22 -29.85
C ARG A 245 -4.60 -22.64 -29.66
N LYS A 246 -3.30 -22.88 -29.88
CA LYS A 246 -2.70 -24.21 -29.70
C LYS A 246 -2.85 -24.72 -28.26
N LEU A 247 -2.63 -23.84 -27.28
CA LEU A 247 -2.82 -24.18 -25.87
C LEU A 247 -4.28 -24.46 -25.55
N GLN A 248 -5.21 -23.63 -26.05
CA GLN A 248 -6.64 -23.83 -25.86
C GLN A 248 -7.10 -25.16 -26.46
N GLU A 249 -6.66 -25.50 -27.68
CA GLU A 249 -6.98 -26.77 -28.34
C GLU A 249 -6.54 -27.99 -27.51
N GLU A 250 -5.32 -27.96 -26.95
CA GLU A 250 -4.83 -29.03 -26.06
C GLU A 250 -5.64 -29.10 -24.75
N ILE A 251 -5.94 -27.96 -24.14
CA ILE A 251 -6.71 -27.88 -22.89
C ILE A 251 -8.16 -28.35 -23.09
N ASP A 252 -8.80 -27.97 -24.19
CA ASP A 252 -10.17 -28.37 -24.53
C ASP A 252 -10.25 -29.89 -24.78
N ALA A 253 -9.25 -30.46 -25.45
CA ALA A 253 -9.14 -31.90 -25.64
C ALA A 253 -8.98 -32.64 -24.30
N ALA A 254 -8.08 -32.16 -23.45
CA ALA A 254 -7.81 -32.74 -22.13
C ALA A 254 -9.03 -32.64 -21.20
N THR A 255 -9.78 -31.53 -21.24
CA THR A 255 -10.97 -31.28 -20.41
C THR A 255 -12.02 -32.38 -20.55
N LYS A 256 -12.12 -33.04 -21.71
CA LYS A 256 -13.03 -34.19 -21.94
C LYS A 256 -12.72 -35.41 -21.06
N THR A 257 -11.50 -35.50 -20.52
CA THR A 257 -11.02 -36.62 -19.70
C THR A 257 -10.83 -36.25 -18.23
N VAL A 258 -10.97 -34.98 -17.87
CA VAL A 258 -10.83 -34.50 -16.48
C VAL A 258 -12.12 -34.83 -15.73
N SER A 259 -12.02 -35.69 -14.72
CA SER A 259 -13.14 -36.12 -13.87
C SER A 259 -13.22 -35.39 -12.52
N ARG A 260 -12.19 -34.62 -12.16
CA ARG A 260 -12.09 -33.87 -10.90
C ARG A 260 -12.46 -32.38 -11.10
N PRO A 261 -12.86 -31.65 -10.05
CA PRO A 261 -13.11 -30.21 -10.13
C PRO A 261 -11.87 -29.40 -10.56
N VAL A 262 -10.68 -29.90 -10.21
CA VAL A 262 -9.37 -29.39 -10.63
C VAL A 262 -8.60 -30.53 -11.26
N ILE A 263 -7.90 -30.30 -12.38
CA ILE A 263 -7.07 -31.31 -13.05
C ILE A 263 -6.06 -31.95 -12.09
N SER A 264 -5.79 -33.25 -12.23
CA SER A 264 -4.74 -33.88 -11.43
C SER A 264 -3.35 -33.41 -11.86
N ASP A 265 -2.40 -33.36 -10.92
CA ASP A 265 -1.01 -32.93 -11.21
C ASP A 265 -0.37 -33.80 -12.30
N GLN A 266 -0.63 -35.11 -12.28
CA GLN A 266 -0.12 -36.02 -13.31
C GLN A 266 -0.73 -35.73 -14.70
N GLN A 267 -2.06 -35.62 -14.80
CA GLN A 267 -2.71 -35.32 -16.09
C GLN A 267 -2.23 -33.98 -16.66
N ALA A 268 -2.03 -32.97 -15.81
CA ALA A 268 -1.57 -31.66 -16.26
C ALA A 268 -0.11 -31.68 -16.77
N LYS A 269 0.73 -32.57 -16.21
CA LYS A 269 2.10 -32.82 -16.68
C LYS A 269 2.17 -33.57 -18.01
N ASP A 270 1.15 -34.38 -18.30
CA ASP A 270 1.07 -35.16 -19.53
C ASP A 270 0.66 -34.32 -20.76
N LEU A 271 0.40 -33.01 -20.58
CA LEU A 271 0.05 -32.07 -21.64
C LEU A 271 1.31 -31.41 -22.23
N PRO A 272 1.84 -31.89 -23.38
CA PRO A 272 3.15 -31.47 -23.89
C PRO A 272 3.22 -29.97 -24.22
N TYR A 273 2.15 -29.37 -24.78
CA TYR A 273 2.16 -27.96 -25.15
C TYR A 273 2.08 -27.04 -23.93
N LEU A 274 1.27 -27.38 -22.93
CA LEU A 274 1.26 -26.70 -21.64
C LEU A 274 2.64 -26.73 -20.98
N GLN A 275 3.32 -27.89 -20.98
CA GLN A 275 4.68 -27.98 -20.45
C GLN A 275 5.67 -27.13 -21.25
N ALA A 276 5.54 -27.07 -22.58
CA ALA A 276 6.35 -26.21 -23.44
C ALA A 276 6.13 -24.73 -23.12
N VAL A 277 4.87 -24.29 -22.94
CA VAL A 277 4.50 -22.92 -22.54
C VAL A 277 5.15 -22.55 -21.20
N ILE A 278 5.10 -23.44 -20.21
CA ILE A 278 5.68 -23.18 -18.88
C ILE A 278 7.20 -23.06 -18.97
N ARG A 279 7.87 -23.98 -19.68
CA ARG A 279 9.32 -23.94 -19.90
C ARG A 279 9.74 -22.63 -20.58
N GLU A 280 8.98 -22.22 -21.60
CA GLU A 280 9.26 -21.00 -22.36
C GLU A 280 9.00 -19.73 -21.55
N ALA A 281 7.95 -19.69 -20.73
CA ALA A 281 7.63 -18.55 -19.88
C ALA A 281 8.71 -18.33 -18.82
N LEU A 282 9.16 -19.41 -18.17
CA LEU A 282 10.26 -19.39 -17.21
C LEU A 282 11.61 -19.02 -17.85
N ARG A 283 11.81 -19.33 -19.14
CA ARG A 283 13.00 -18.96 -19.90
C ARG A 283 13.00 -17.46 -20.24
N ILE A 284 11.96 -16.98 -20.91
CA ILE A 284 11.88 -15.56 -21.33
C ILE A 284 11.87 -14.64 -20.12
N TRP A 285 11.18 -15.01 -19.04
CA TRP A 285 11.07 -14.23 -17.83
C TRP A 285 11.37 -15.05 -16.56
N PRO A 286 12.67 -15.26 -16.25
CA PRO A 286 13.08 -15.99 -15.05
C PRO A 286 12.60 -15.27 -13.78
N PRO A 287 11.82 -15.93 -12.89
CA PRO A 287 11.29 -15.28 -11.69
C PRO A 287 12.35 -14.77 -10.71
N SER A 288 13.55 -15.37 -10.71
CA SER A 288 14.71 -14.88 -9.96
C SER A 288 15.76 -14.34 -10.94
N ALA A 289 15.94 -13.02 -10.92
CA ALA A 289 16.86 -12.33 -11.82
C ALA A 289 18.16 -11.83 -11.15
N ALA A 290 18.40 -12.22 -9.89
CA ALA A 290 19.61 -11.82 -9.18
C ALA A 290 20.85 -12.58 -9.69
N LEU A 291 22.02 -11.93 -9.64
CA LEU A 291 23.30 -12.46 -10.13
C LEU A 291 23.84 -13.67 -9.35
N GLN A 292 23.34 -13.90 -8.12
CA GLN A 292 23.55 -15.13 -7.33
C GLN A 292 25.00 -15.69 -7.37
N PRO A 293 26.00 -14.90 -6.93
CA PRO A 293 27.41 -15.23 -7.13
C PRO A 293 27.94 -16.36 -6.23
N HIS A 294 28.86 -17.15 -6.77
CA HIS A 294 29.62 -18.19 -6.07
C HIS A 294 31.12 -17.91 -6.18
N ARG A 295 31.94 -18.40 -5.24
CA ARG A 295 33.40 -18.22 -5.27
C ARG A 295 34.15 -19.49 -4.86
N SER A 296 35.36 -19.64 -5.36
CA SER A 296 36.31 -20.72 -5.03
C SER A 296 37.40 -20.21 -4.08
N ASP A 297 38.02 -21.14 -3.33
CA ASP A 297 39.23 -20.87 -2.54
C ASP A 297 40.51 -20.91 -3.36
N GLU A 298 40.43 -21.49 -4.56
CA GLU A 298 41.55 -21.66 -5.47
C GLU A 298 41.37 -20.76 -6.70
N ASP A 299 42.48 -20.52 -7.41
CA ASP A 299 42.43 -19.92 -8.73
C ASP A 299 41.73 -20.88 -9.70
N GLU A 300 40.77 -20.37 -10.47
CA GLU A 300 39.93 -21.17 -11.36
C GLU A 300 40.06 -20.70 -12.80
N LEU A 301 39.88 -21.61 -13.75
CA LEU A 301 39.72 -21.26 -15.16
C LEU A 301 38.22 -21.21 -15.47
N ILE A 302 37.68 -20.03 -15.77
CA ILE A 302 36.28 -19.82 -16.13
C ILE A 302 36.22 -19.38 -17.59
N CYS A 303 35.62 -20.18 -18.47
CA CYS A 303 35.56 -19.89 -19.90
C CYS A 303 36.94 -19.57 -20.53
N GLY A 304 38.00 -20.25 -20.08
CA GLY A 304 39.38 -20.00 -20.52
C GLY A 304 40.07 -18.79 -19.90
N VAL A 305 39.39 -18.03 -19.03
CA VAL A 305 39.96 -16.88 -18.30
C VAL A 305 40.39 -17.32 -16.90
N LYS A 306 41.63 -17.00 -16.50
CA LYS A 306 42.10 -17.22 -15.13
C LYS A 306 41.41 -16.24 -14.18
N VAL A 307 40.62 -16.78 -13.27
CA VAL A 307 39.88 -16.06 -12.23
C VAL A 307 40.55 -16.32 -10.89
N PRO A 308 41.10 -15.29 -10.22
CA PRO A 308 41.77 -15.48 -8.92
C PRO A 308 40.82 -16.00 -7.84
N ALA A 309 41.37 -16.73 -6.87
CA ALA A 309 40.70 -17.15 -5.65
C ALA A 309 39.89 -16.02 -5.00
N GLN A 310 38.77 -16.37 -4.36
CA GLN A 310 37.80 -15.45 -3.74
C GLN A 310 37.07 -14.50 -4.69
N THR A 311 37.31 -14.56 -6.00
CA THR A 311 36.54 -13.76 -6.96
C THR A 311 35.15 -14.36 -7.16
N ASP A 312 34.12 -13.51 -7.04
CA ASP A 312 32.74 -13.91 -7.31
C ASP A 312 32.52 -14.21 -8.80
N VAL A 313 31.98 -15.39 -9.08
CA VAL A 313 31.48 -15.85 -10.38
C VAL A 313 29.96 -15.88 -10.31
N ALA A 314 29.32 -15.00 -11.07
CA ALA A 314 27.88 -14.83 -11.16
C ALA A 314 27.33 -15.34 -12.49
N TRP A 315 26.06 -15.73 -12.50
CA TRP A 315 25.32 -15.94 -13.76
C TRP A 315 24.50 -14.70 -14.12
N ALA A 316 24.18 -14.54 -15.40
CA ALA A 316 23.24 -13.53 -15.88
C ALA A 316 22.00 -14.23 -16.48
N PRO A 317 20.89 -14.37 -15.73
CA PRO A 317 19.78 -15.21 -16.14
C PRO A 317 19.13 -14.75 -17.46
N PHE A 318 18.90 -13.44 -17.64
CA PHE A 318 18.27 -12.94 -18.86
C PHE A 318 19.10 -13.18 -20.13
N THR A 319 20.44 -13.05 -20.05
CA THR A 319 21.33 -13.30 -21.20
C THR A 319 21.50 -14.80 -21.45
N LEU A 320 21.57 -15.60 -20.39
CA LEU A 320 21.75 -17.04 -20.50
C LEU A 320 20.53 -17.68 -21.14
N MET A 321 19.35 -17.25 -20.70
CA MET A 321 18.08 -17.73 -21.22
C MET A 321 17.78 -17.24 -22.64
N ARG A 322 18.55 -16.28 -23.17
CA ARG A 322 18.50 -15.79 -24.56
C ARG A 322 19.71 -16.21 -25.38
N ASN A 323 20.50 -17.16 -24.88
CA ASN A 323 21.67 -17.65 -25.61
C ASN A 323 21.22 -18.34 -26.91
N LYS A 324 21.50 -17.71 -28.05
CA LYS A 324 21.15 -18.20 -29.38
C LYS A 324 21.80 -19.53 -29.74
N ALA A 325 22.96 -19.85 -29.18
CA ALA A 325 23.59 -21.16 -29.39
C ALA A 325 22.77 -22.30 -28.76
N VAL A 326 22.03 -22.01 -27.68
CA VAL A 326 21.19 -23.00 -26.98
C VAL A 326 19.75 -22.97 -27.53
N PHE A 327 19.17 -21.77 -27.60
CA PHE A 327 17.76 -21.58 -27.93
C PHE A 327 17.52 -21.20 -29.39
N GLY A 328 18.54 -21.10 -30.25
CA GLY A 328 18.37 -20.73 -31.66
C GLY A 328 18.23 -19.23 -31.89
N GLU A 329 18.12 -18.83 -33.15
CA GLU A 329 18.13 -17.41 -33.56
C GLU A 329 16.95 -16.60 -33.03
N ASP A 330 15.83 -17.25 -32.78
CA ASP A 330 14.61 -16.67 -32.22
C ASP A 330 14.58 -16.67 -30.68
N ALA A 331 15.74 -16.77 -30.02
CA ALA A 331 15.85 -16.84 -28.56
C ALA A 331 15.19 -15.65 -27.83
N ASP A 332 15.07 -14.48 -28.47
CA ASP A 332 14.39 -13.32 -27.89
C ASP A 332 12.86 -13.38 -27.99
N MET A 333 12.32 -14.30 -28.80
CA MET A 333 10.89 -14.49 -29.00
C MET A 333 10.34 -15.55 -28.05
N PHE A 334 9.10 -15.34 -27.60
CA PHE A 334 8.34 -16.35 -26.87
C PHE A 334 7.80 -17.40 -27.85
N ASN A 335 8.47 -18.54 -27.94
CA ASN A 335 8.14 -19.62 -28.88
C ASN A 335 8.11 -20.98 -28.17
N PRO A 336 6.94 -21.45 -27.70
CA PRO A 336 6.81 -22.78 -27.09
C PRO A 336 7.08 -23.93 -28.06
N ASP A 337 6.87 -23.76 -29.37
CA ASP A 337 7.03 -24.84 -30.36
C ASP A 337 8.47 -25.40 -30.37
N ARG A 338 9.46 -24.61 -29.92
CA ARG A 338 10.85 -25.05 -29.77
C ARG A 338 11.03 -26.28 -28.88
N TRP A 339 10.09 -26.53 -27.97
CA TRP A 339 10.16 -27.64 -27.02
C TRP A 339 9.47 -28.90 -27.54
N ILE A 340 8.65 -28.78 -28.59
CA ILE A 340 7.86 -29.89 -29.15
C ILE A 340 8.66 -30.66 -30.19
N ASP A 341 9.25 -29.95 -31.14
CA ASP A 341 9.89 -30.55 -32.33
C ASP A 341 11.43 -30.57 -32.24
N ALA A 342 12.01 -30.42 -31.05
CA ALA A 342 13.46 -30.38 -30.89
C ALA A 342 14.10 -31.78 -30.98
N GLU A 343 15.21 -31.87 -31.72
CA GLU A 343 16.07 -33.06 -31.70
C GLU A 343 16.49 -33.42 -30.27
N PRO A 344 16.60 -34.71 -29.89
CA PRO A 344 16.82 -35.13 -28.52
C PRO A 344 18.03 -34.47 -27.82
N GLY A 345 19.15 -34.30 -28.53
CA GLY A 345 20.34 -33.63 -28.00
C GLY A 345 20.11 -32.15 -27.72
N ARG A 346 19.45 -31.44 -28.65
CA ARG A 346 19.11 -30.02 -28.49
C ARG A 346 18.08 -29.80 -27.40
N PHE A 347 17.04 -30.64 -27.36
CA PHE A 347 16.04 -30.63 -26.29
C PHE A 347 16.71 -30.75 -24.93
N ARG A 348 17.64 -31.71 -24.80
CA ARG A 348 18.36 -31.94 -23.54
C ARG A 348 19.19 -30.72 -23.12
N GLU A 349 19.90 -30.08 -24.04
CA GLU A 349 20.70 -28.89 -23.71
C GLU A 349 19.83 -27.70 -23.32
N MET A 350 18.71 -27.47 -24.01
CA MET A 350 17.73 -26.45 -23.64
C MET A 350 17.11 -26.73 -22.27
N GLU A 351 16.75 -27.99 -21.99
CA GLU A 351 16.20 -28.39 -20.70
C GLU A 351 17.19 -28.19 -19.56
N LEU A 352 18.46 -28.58 -19.74
CA LEU A 352 19.50 -28.39 -18.72
C LEU A 352 19.75 -26.91 -18.45
N THR A 353 19.76 -26.07 -19.50
CA THR A 353 19.96 -24.62 -19.38
C THR A 353 18.76 -23.94 -18.74
N GLN A 354 17.53 -24.21 -19.20
CA GLN A 354 16.30 -23.67 -18.59
C GLN A 354 16.13 -24.15 -17.14
N GLY A 355 16.53 -25.39 -16.84
CA GLY A 355 16.51 -25.96 -15.50
C GLY A 355 17.35 -25.17 -14.48
N MET A 356 18.29 -24.34 -14.94
CA MET A 356 19.07 -23.46 -14.07
C MET A 356 18.22 -22.36 -13.41
N VAL A 357 17.01 -22.05 -13.91
CA VAL A 357 16.04 -21.20 -13.19
C VAL A 357 15.76 -21.69 -11.77
N PHE A 358 15.85 -23.02 -11.56
CA PHE A 358 15.73 -23.64 -10.24
C PHE A 358 17.06 -24.18 -9.70
N PHE A 359 18.18 -23.85 -10.35
CA PHE A 359 19.48 -24.48 -10.10
C PHE A 359 19.42 -26.01 -10.16
N SER A 360 18.66 -26.54 -11.12
CA SER A 360 18.39 -27.99 -11.22
C SER A 360 19.67 -28.80 -11.37
N GLY A 361 19.77 -29.92 -10.64
CA GLY A 361 20.96 -30.78 -10.68
C GLY A 361 22.21 -30.20 -10.01
N SER A 362 22.10 -29.07 -9.30
CA SER A 362 23.20 -28.45 -8.57
C SER A 362 23.15 -28.74 -7.06
N ARG A 363 24.20 -28.30 -6.33
CA ARG A 363 24.20 -28.30 -4.86
C ARG A 363 23.05 -27.47 -4.27
N TRP A 364 22.65 -26.40 -4.95
CA TRP A 364 21.71 -25.39 -4.45
C TRP A 364 20.33 -25.45 -5.10
N GLU A 365 19.95 -26.60 -5.67
CA GLU A 365 18.65 -26.81 -6.31
C GLU A 365 17.47 -26.37 -5.42
N CYS A 366 16.55 -25.60 -5.97
CA CYS A 366 15.38 -25.09 -5.27
C CYS A 366 14.53 -26.22 -4.65
N MET A 367 14.31 -26.19 -3.34
CA MET A 367 13.52 -27.22 -2.64
C MET A 367 12.02 -27.14 -2.97
N GLY A 368 11.52 -25.94 -3.28
CA GLY A 368 10.12 -25.70 -3.65
C GLY A 368 9.78 -26.02 -5.10
N LYS A 369 10.74 -26.47 -5.94
CA LYS A 369 10.57 -26.68 -7.39
C LYS A 369 9.33 -27.52 -7.71
N LYS A 370 9.11 -28.64 -7.00
CA LYS A 370 7.98 -29.54 -7.27
C LYS A 370 6.62 -28.86 -7.03
N LEU A 371 6.49 -28.15 -5.90
CA LEU A 371 5.28 -27.42 -5.56
C LEU A 371 5.03 -26.28 -6.55
N ALA A 372 6.06 -25.50 -6.90
CA ALA A 372 5.94 -24.42 -7.86
C ALA A 372 5.45 -24.90 -9.24
N TYR A 373 6.00 -26.01 -9.77
CA TYR A 373 5.53 -26.57 -11.03
C TYR A 373 4.07 -27.07 -10.94
N MET A 374 3.67 -27.66 -9.81
CA MET A 374 2.28 -28.08 -9.58
C MET A 374 1.33 -26.87 -9.58
N GLU A 375 1.67 -25.81 -8.84
CA GLU A 375 0.92 -24.56 -8.79
C GLU A 375 0.78 -23.94 -10.19
N ILE A 376 1.90 -23.74 -10.90
CA ILE A 376 1.91 -23.11 -12.22
C ILE A 376 1.07 -23.92 -13.21
N THR A 377 1.34 -25.22 -13.32
CA THR A 377 0.71 -26.08 -14.33
C THR A 377 -0.81 -26.12 -14.15
N LYS A 378 -1.25 -26.37 -12.91
CA LYS A 378 -2.69 -26.50 -12.61
C LYS A 378 -3.41 -25.16 -12.72
N SER A 379 -2.78 -24.07 -12.29
CA SER A 379 -3.38 -22.72 -12.41
C SER A 379 -3.58 -22.31 -13.86
N LEU A 380 -2.58 -22.53 -14.73
CA LEU A 380 -2.70 -22.21 -16.15
C LEU A 380 -3.80 -23.04 -16.81
N PHE A 381 -3.81 -24.36 -16.58
CA PHE A 381 -4.86 -25.23 -17.11
C PHE A 381 -6.26 -24.77 -16.69
N GLU A 382 -6.47 -24.54 -15.38
CA GLU A 382 -7.78 -24.18 -14.85
C GLU A 382 -8.25 -22.78 -15.27
N LEU A 383 -7.34 -21.81 -15.44
CA LEU A 383 -7.72 -20.48 -15.89
C LEU A 383 -8.09 -20.47 -17.39
N PHE A 384 -7.26 -21.07 -18.25
CA PHE A 384 -7.53 -21.09 -19.69
C PHE A 384 -8.68 -22.00 -20.09
N ARG A 385 -8.99 -23.06 -19.33
CA ARG A 385 -10.17 -23.89 -19.63
C ARG A 385 -11.51 -23.21 -19.26
N ARG A 386 -11.47 -22.20 -18.37
CA ARG A 386 -12.67 -21.58 -17.80
C ARG A 386 -12.94 -20.18 -18.35
N TYR A 387 -11.90 -19.47 -18.80
CA TYR A 387 -11.99 -18.06 -19.12
C TYR A 387 -11.22 -17.68 -20.37
N ASP A 388 -11.81 -16.75 -21.12
CA ASP A 388 -11.12 -15.99 -22.16
C ASP A 388 -10.36 -14.81 -21.52
N LEU A 389 -9.03 -14.92 -21.42
CA LEU A 389 -8.19 -13.90 -20.81
C LEU A 389 -7.70 -12.89 -21.85
N ALA A 390 -8.18 -11.65 -21.76
CA ALA A 390 -7.80 -10.54 -22.63
C ALA A 390 -7.00 -9.46 -21.87
N MET A 391 -5.92 -8.97 -22.49
CA MET A 391 -5.13 -7.86 -21.97
C MET A 391 -5.83 -6.52 -22.23
N LEU A 392 -5.89 -5.66 -21.20
CA LEU A 392 -6.55 -4.36 -21.30
C LEU A 392 -5.73 -3.33 -22.06
N ASN A 393 -4.40 -3.34 -21.84
CA ASN A 393 -3.48 -2.43 -22.50
C ASN A 393 -2.32 -3.23 -23.12
N PRO A 394 -2.43 -3.63 -24.40
CA PRO A 394 -1.38 -4.38 -25.06
C PRO A 394 -0.13 -3.53 -25.36
N VAL A 395 -0.24 -2.19 -25.37
CA VAL A 395 0.88 -1.27 -25.65
C VAL A 395 1.76 -1.09 -24.42
N GLU A 396 1.14 -0.93 -23.24
CA GLU A 396 1.82 -0.83 -21.95
C GLU A 396 1.30 -1.92 -21.00
N PRO A 397 1.66 -3.19 -21.21
CA PRO A 397 1.06 -4.31 -20.50
C PRO A 397 1.48 -4.43 -19.04
N PHE A 398 2.64 -3.89 -18.67
CA PHE A 398 3.10 -3.81 -17.29
C PHE A 398 4.13 -2.70 -17.11
N THR A 399 4.25 -2.22 -15.87
CA THR A 399 5.33 -1.32 -15.47
C THR A 399 6.50 -2.13 -14.93
N TRP A 400 7.72 -1.81 -15.34
CA TRP A 400 8.94 -2.40 -14.81
C TRP A 400 9.86 -1.31 -14.29
N LYS A 401 10.65 -1.64 -13.27
CA LYS A 401 11.65 -0.73 -12.68
C LYS A 401 12.96 -1.48 -12.52
N ASN A 402 14.06 -0.88 -12.99
CA ASN A 402 15.40 -1.35 -12.69
C ASN A 402 15.92 -0.62 -11.45
N TYR A 403 16.31 -1.37 -10.43
CA TYR A 403 16.77 -0.82 -9.16
C TYR A 403 18.30 -0.63 -9.11
N ALA A 404 19.01 -0.78 -10.24
CA ALA A 404 20.47 -0.65 -10.34
C ALA A 404 20.97 0.78 -10.66
N GLU A 405 20.15 1.82 -10.55
CA GLU A 405 20.59 3.19 -10.85
C GLU A 405 21.54 3.78 -9.78
N PRO A 406 22.63 4.48 -10.17
CA PRO A 406 23.63 5.04 -9.25
C PRO A 406 23.06 5.99 -8.19
N ASN A 407 21.97 6.70 -8.51
CA ASN A 407 21.33 7.66 -7.60
C ASN A 407 20.66 6.97 -6.39
N MET A 408 20.35 5.68 -6.46
CA MET A 408 19.85 4.90 -5.32
C MET A 408 20.95 4.49 -4.34
N LEU A 409 22.23 4.47 -4.74
CA LEU A 409 23.35 4.17 -3.84
C LEU A 409 23.48 5.24 -2.73
N LEU A 410 23.23 6.50 -3.10
CA LEU A 410 23.24 7.65 -2.19
C LEU A 410 22.00 7.68 -1.29
N LEU A 411 20.83 7.32 -1.82
CA LEU A 411 19.59 7.18 -1.04
C LEU A 411 19.67 6.03 -0.03
N THR A 412 20.30 4.90 -0.39
CA THR A 412 20.41 3.72 0.48
C THR A 412 21.41 3.89 1.63
N LEU A 413 22.51 4.63 1.42
CA LEU A 413 23.41 5.02 2.52
C LEU A 413 22.74 5.97 3.54
N ALA A 414 21.75 6.76 3.10
CA ALA A 414 20.99 7.66 3.97
C ALA A 414 19.79 7.00 4.69
N LEU A 415 19.35 5.81 4.25
CA LEU A 415 18.12 5.13 4.71
C LEU A 415 18.36 3.91 5.62
N LEU A 416 19.62 3.58 5.94
CA LEU A 416 19.98 2.49 6.85
C LEU A 416 19.33 2.56 8.27
N PRO A 417 18.85 3.72 8.81
CA PRO A 417 18.09 3.74 10.07
C PRO A 417 16.56 3.73 9.90
N THR A 418 15.99 3.69 8.69
CA THR A 418 14.55 3.94 8.47
C THR A 418 13.84 2.82 7.67
N LEU A 419 14.02 1.57 8.07
CA LEU A 419 13.12 0.47 7.66
C LEU A 419 11.81 0.53 8.48
N SER A 420 11.06 1.62 8.31
CA SER A 420 9.65 1.76 8.68
C SER A 420 8.99 2.56 7.57
N LEU A 421 8.55 1.87 6.51
CA LEU A 421 7.85 2.50 5.40
C LEU A 421 6.51 1.79 5.23
N THR A 422 5.48 2.54 5.55
CA THR A 422 4.11 2.11 5.74
C THR A 422 3.37 2.05 4.40
N ALA A 423 2.70 0.92 4.15
CA ALA A 423 1.71 0.84 3.09
C ALA A 423 0.58 1.80 3.43
N ILE A 424 0.14 2.58 2.44
CA ILE A 424 -0.93 3.56 2.61
C ILE A 424 -2.24 2.83 2.26
N VAL A 425 -3.15 2.72 3.22
CA VAL A 425 -4.41 1.97 3.11
C VAL A 425 -5.52 2.75 3.83
N PRO A 426 -6.79 2.67 3.36
CA PRO A 426 -7.93 3.28 4.05
C PRO A 426 -8.04 2.82 5.50
N VAL A 427 -8.74 3.58 6.35
CA VAL A 427 -8.88 3.22 7.76
C VAL A 427 -9.85 2.06 7.93
N HIS A 428 -9.39 0.97 8.57
CA HIS A 428 -10.19 -0.24 8.73
C HIS A 428 -10.92 -0.40 10.07
N SER A 429 -10.88 0.61 10.95
CA SER A 429 -11.36 0.50 12.34
C SER A 429 -12.83 0.10 12.49
N TYR A 430 -13.69 0.47 11.54
CA TYR A 430 -15.14 0.22 11.59
C TYR A 430 -15.70 -0.51 10.37
N THR A 431 -14.85 -1.12 9.54
CA THR A 431 -15.28 -1.76 8.26
C THR A 431 -16.43 -2.75 8.42
N ARG A 432 -16.43 -3.55 9.49
CA ARG A 432 -17.48 -4.54 9.76
C ARG A 432 -18.84 -3.89 10.00
N CYS A 433 -18.87 -2.77 10.73
CA CYS A 433 -20.08 -2.02 11.02
C CYS A 433 -20.58 -1.21 9.82
N GLN A 434 -19.66 -0.75 8.96
CA GLN A 434 -19.99 0.07 7.79
C GLN A 434 -20.52 -0.75 6.61
N ARG A 435 -20.37 -2.08 6.62
CA ARG A 435 -20.79 -2.93 5.51
C ARG A 435 -22.32 -2.96 5.38
N ASN A 436 -22.83 -2.96 4.16
CA ASN A 436 -24.24 -3.16 3.92
C ASN A 436 -24.60 -4.65 4.11
N THR A 437 -25.34 -4.96 5.16
CA THR A 437 -25.80 -6.33 5.44
C THR A 437 -27.29 -6.37 5.68
N GLN A 438 -27.87 -7.58 5.71
CA GLN A 438 -29.30 -7.74 6.01
C GLN A 438 -29.65 -7.24 7.40
N ASN A 439 -28.74 -7.28 8.37
CA ASN A 439 -28.90 -6.68 9.70
C ASN A 439 -28.00 -5.44 9.80
N PRO A 440 -28.52 -4.21 9.66
CA PRO A 440 -27.71 -3.00 9.54
C PRO A 440 -26.71 -2.78 10.68
N LEU A 441 -27.00 -3.28 11.89
CA LEU A 441 -26.14 -3.13 13.06
C LEU A 441 -25.13 -4.28 13.26
N GLU A 442 -25.05 -5.21 12.30
CA GLU A 442 -24.09 -6.32 12.34
C GLU A 442 -22.65 -5.79 12.39
N GLY A 443 -21.85 -6.29 13.34
CA GLY A 443 -20.46 -5.86 13.50
C GLY A 443 -20.28 -4.46 14.10
N CYS A 444 -21.36 -3.77 14.47
CA CYS A 444 -21.30 -2.46 15.10
C CYS A 444 -20.97 -2.50 16.60
N PRO A 445 -20.33 -1.45 17.13
CA PRO A 445 -20.18 -1.27 18.57
C PRO A 445 -21.52 -1.35 19.30
N PRO A 446 -21.55 -1.81 20.57
CA PRO A 446 -22.77 -1.81 21.36
C PRO A 446 -23.40 -0.41 21.45
N ARG A 447 -24.73 -0.34 21.44
CA ARG A 447 -25.50 0.92 21.51
C ARG A 447 -25.30 1.86 20.31
N THR A 448 -24.96 1.32 19.15
CA THR A 448 -24.95 2.08 17.89
C THR A 448 -26.37 2.49 17.51
N LEU A 449 -26.59 3.77 17.20
CA LEU A 449 -27.85 4.29 16.67
C LEU A 449 -27.83 4.15 15.14
N TYR A 450 -28.90 3.62 14.57
CA TYR A 450 -29.06 3.45 13.13
C TYR A 450 -29.96 4.55 12.56
N VAL A 451 -29.47 5.21 11.51
CA VAL A 451 -30.14 6.29 10.79
C VAL A 451 -30.41 5.85 9.35
N SER A 452 -31.66 5.89 8.92
CA SER A 452 -32.05 5.62 7.53
C SER A 452 -33.31 6.41 7.18
N GLN A 453 -33.34 7.02 5.99
CA GLN A 453 -34.54 7.72 5.51
C GLN A 453 -35.66 6.76 5.10
N SER A 454 -35.33 5.50 4.78
CA SER A 454 -36.27 4.54 4.17
C SER A 454 -36.38 3.21 4.90
N ASP A 455 -35.44 2.85 5.77
CA ASP A 455 -35.49 1.59 6.52
C ASP A 455 -36.35 1.74 7.80
N GLU A 456 -37.44 0.99 7.89
CA GLU A 456 -38.34 0.99 9.05
C GLU A 456 -37.67 0.54 10.35
N ARG A 457 -36.53 -0.14 10.28
CA ARG A 457 -35.76 -0.60 11.45
C ARG A 457 -34.89 0.50 12.05
N ALA A 458 -34.72 1.63 11.37
CA ALA A 458 -33.94 2.75 11.86
C ALA A 458 -34.62 3.42 13.05
N GLN A 459 -33.83 3.76 14.08
CA GLN A 459 -34.35 4.52 15.23
C GLN A 459 -34.60 6.00 14.87
N PHE A 460 -33.94 6.49 13.81
CA PHE A 460 -33.99 7.89 13.38
C PHE A 460 -33.99 8.00 11.85
N HIS A 461 -34.70 9.00 11.33
CA HIS A 461 -34.76 9.29 9.89
C HIS A 461 -33.87 10.48 9.46
N THR A 462 -33.28 11.18 10.42
CA THR A 462 -32.32 12.26 10.18
C THR A 462 -31.11 12.09 11.10
N ILE A 463 -29.93 12.47 10.63
CA ILE A 463 -28.69 12.35 11.39
C ILE A 463 -28.73 13.30 12.60
N GLN A 464 -29.25 14.51 12.44
CA GLN A 464 -29.35 15.48 13.52
C GLN A 464 -30.31 15.04 14.62
N SER A 465 -31.41 14.34 14.30
CA SER A 465 -32.28 13.79 15.36
C SER A 465 -31.56 12.72 16.19
N ALA A 466 -30.74 11.87 15.56
CA ALA A 466 -29.91 10.91 16.26
C ALA A 466 -28.86 11.59 17.15
N ILE A 467 -28.18 12.65 16.65
CA ILE A 467 -27.23 13.44 17.44
C ILE A 467 -27.92 14.05 18.67
N THR A 468 -29.09 14.67 18.49
CA THR A 468 -29.87 15.31 19.56
C THR A 468 -30.37 14.33 20.61
N SER A 469 -30.62 13.07 20.22
CA SER A 469 -31.07 12.02 21.15
C SER A 469 -30.01 11.58 22.17
N ILE A 470 -28.73 11.87 21.90
CA ILE A 470 -27.62 11.40 22.72
C ILE A 470 -27.44 12.33 23.93
N PRO A 471 -27.41 11.80 25.17
CA PRO A 471 -27.19 12.62 26.35
C PRO A 471 -25.79 13.26 26.34
N ASN A 472 -25.70 14.48 26.88
CA ASN A 472 -24.42 15.17 27.04
C ASN A 472 -23.65 14.62 28.25
N ASN A 473 -23.01 13.48 28.07
CA ASN A 473 -22.13 12.82 29.03
C ASN A 473 -20.83 12.33 28.35
N THR A 474 -19.95 11.70 29.11
CA THR A 474 -18.65 11.20 28.65
C THR A 474 -18.69 9.82 27.97
N VAL A 475 -19.88 9.20 27.88
CA VAL A 475 -20.02 7.86 27.28
C VAL A 475 -19.83 7.96 25.75
N PRO A 476 -19.04 7.08 25.12
CA PRO A 476 -18.92 7.03 23.66
C PRO A 476 -20.23 6.60 22.99
N TYR A 477 -20.60 7.25 21.89
CA TYR A 477 -21.73 6.84 21.04
C TYR A 477 -21.29 6.72 19.59
N THR A 478 -21.91 5.77 18.88
CA THR A 478 -21.71 5.55 17.45
C THR A 478 -23.06 5.72 16.74
N ILE A 479 -23.07 6.42 15.62
CA ILE A 479 -24.22 6.56 14.73
C ILE A 479 -23.83 5.95 13.39
N LEU A 480 -24.55 4.92 12.95
CA LEU A 480 -24.44 4.34 11.62
C LEU A 480 -25.50 4.97 10.71
N VAL A 481 -25.07 5.51 9.58
CA VAL A 481 -25.90 6.21 8.60
C VAL A 481 -25.99 5.38 7.34
N ALA A 482 -27.20 5.00 6.96
CA ALA A 482 -27.47 4.25 5.74
C ALA A 482 -27.13 5.07 4.48
N PRO A 483 -26.87 4.42 3.33
CA PRO A 483 -26.68 5.11 2.06
C PRO A 483 -27.87 6.03 1.75
N GLY A 484 -27.59 7.25 1.30
CA GLY A 484 -28.64 8.24 1.07
C GLY A 484 -28.14 9.68 1.00
N THR A 485 -29.07 10.56 0.64
CA THR A 485 -28.85 12.01 0.57
C THR A 485 -29.66 12.70 1.66
N TYR A 486 -28.96 13.20 2.66
CA TYR A 486 -29.51 13.86 3.84
C TYR A 486 -29.39 15.37 3.65
N THR A 487 -30.51 16.11 3.63
CA THR A 487 -30.49 17.58 3.52
C THR A 487 -30.78 18.18 4.90
N GLU A 488 -29.74 18.45 5.67
CA GLU A 488 -29.83 18.92 7.05
C GLU A 488 -28.52 19.58 7.52
N GLN A 489 -28.60 20.43 8.54
CA GLN A 489 -27.42 20.87 9.30
C GLN A 489 -27.15 19.90 10.44
N LEU A 490 -25.88 19.56 10.62
CA LEU A 490 -25.41 18.73 11.72
C LEU A 490 -24.69 19.61 12.74
N ASN A 491 -25.19 19.63 13.98
CA ASN A 491 -24.61 20.38 15.08
C ASN A 491 -24.30 19.46 16.26
N VAL A 492 -23.01 19.33 16.56
CA VAL A 492 -22.48 18.48 17.63
C VAL A 492 -21.98 19.36 18.78
N THR A 493 -22.80 19.47 19.82
CA THR A 493 -22.52 20.27 21.03
C THR A 493 -22.05 19.48 22.25
N ARG A 494 -22.12 18.15 22.18
CA ARG A 494 -21.75 17.26 23.29
C ARG A 494 -20.23 17.18 23.51
N GLN A 495 -19.83 16.93 24.76
CA GLN A 495 -18.40 16.82 25.14
C GLN A 495 -17.80 15.42 24.95
N GLY A 496 -18.60 14.37 25.18
CA GLY A 496 -18.15 12.98 25.09
C GLY A 496 -17.92 12.50 23.65
N PRO A 497 -17.23 11.37 23.46
CA PRO A 497 -16.87 10.86 22.14
C PRO A 497 -18.09 10.52 21.27
N LEU A 498 -18.05 10.92 20.00
CA LEU A 498 -19.10 10.64 19.01
C LEU A 498 -18.46 10.18 17.70
N THR A 499 -18.93 9.05 17.17
CA THR A 499 -18.49 8.52 15.88
C THR A 499 -19.66 8.44 14.90
N LEU A 500 -19.54 9.09 13.74
CA LEU A 500 -20.45 8.95 12.61
C LEU A 500 -19.85 7.98 11.58
N LEU A 501 -20.61 6.98 11.18
CA LEU A 501 -20.20 5.95 10.23
C LEU A 501 -21.12 5.98 9.02
N GLY A 502 -20.62 6.32 7.84
CA GLY A 502 -21.34 6.10 6.60
C GLY A 502 -21.27 4.62 6.21
N MET A 503 -22.42 4.01 5.93
CA MET A 503 -22.47 2.66 5.37
C MET A 503 -21.93 2.67 3.94
N THR A 504 -21.10 1.69 3.60
CA THR A 504 -20.54 1.53 2.27
C THR A 504 -20.11 0.09 2.00
N ASP A 505 -20.25 -0.34 0.74
CA ASP A 505 -19.76 -1.63 0.24
C ASP A 505 -18.48 -1.50 -0.60
N ARG A 506 -17.87 -0.31 -0.62
CA ARG A 506 -16.61 -0.09 -1.34
C ARG A 506 -15.55 -1.09 -0.86
N PRO A 507 -14.70 -1.62 -1.76
CA PRO A 507 -13.73 -2.62 -1.33
C PRO A 507 -12.74 -1.96 -0.38
N TRP A 508 -12.75 -2.42 0.86
CA TRP A 508 -11.75 -2.10 1.86
C TRP A 508 -10.42 -2.74 1.43
N GLY A 509 -9.64 -2.05 0.57
CA GLY A 509 -8.40 -2.58 -0.01
C GLY A 509 -8.11 -2.14 -1.45
N SER A 510 -9.05 -1.48 -2.15
CA SER A 510 -8.86 -1.01 -3.52
C SER A 510 -8.69 0.51 -3.61
N GLY A 511 -7.47 1.01 -3.36
CA GLY A 511 -7.13 2.43 -3.51
C GLY A 511 -7.64 3.34 -2.38
N LEU A 512 -7.09 4.55 -2.31
CA LEU A 512 -7.55 5.58 -1.39
C LEU A 512 -8.85 6.22 -1.89
N TYR A 513 -9.79 6.56 -1.00
CA TYR A 513 -10.91 7.44 -1.35
C TYR A 513 -10.40 8.75 -1.94
N ALA A 514 -9.27 9.23 -1.42
CA ALA A 514 -8.60 10.40 -1.94
C ALA A 514 -8.04 10.23 -3.37
N ASP A 515 -7.94 9.02 -3.96
CA ASP A 515 -7.40 8.76 -5.30
C ASP A 515 -8.37 9.12 -6.45
N VAL A 516 -9.01 10.30 -6.39
CA VAL A 516 -9.67 10.99 -7.50
C VAL A 516 -8.71 11.22 -8.69
N ASP A 517 -8.73 10.39 -9.72
CA ASP A 517 -8.12 10.77 -11.00
C ASP A 517 -9.02 11.82 -11.68
N GLY A 518 -8.47 12.76 -12.45
CA GLY A 518 -9.26 13.82 -13.10
C GLY A 518 -10.34 13.33 -14.09
N LYS A 519 -10.64 12.02 -14.11
CA LYS A 519 -11.59 11.30 -14.95
C LYS A 519 -12.75 10.66 -14.15
N SER A 520 -12.62 10.45 -12.83
CA SER A 520 -13.69 9.86 -12.01
C SER A 520 -13.72 10.42 -10.58
N ARG A 521 -14.88 10.92 -10.13
CA ARG A 521 -15.11 11.26 -8.72
C ARG A 521 -15.59 10.00 -7.99
N GLN A 522 -14.81 9.52 -7.04
CA GLN A 522 -15.30 8.54 -6.07
C GLN A 522 -16.06 9.29 -4.97
N GLU A 523 -17.39 9.21 -4.97
CA GLU A 523 -18.23 9.88 -3.95
C GLU A 523 -18.77 8.88 -2.93
N ASN A 524 -18.76 9.18 -1.63
CA ASN A 524 -19.25 8.21 -0.64
C ASN A 524 -20.75 7.94 -0.80
N ASP A 525 -21.22 6.77 -0.38
CA ASP A 525 -22.65 6.41 -0.53
C ASP A 525 -23.58 7.21 0.40
N VAL A 526 -23.02 7.93 1.38
CA VAL A 526 -23.72 8.84 2.29
C VAL A 526 -23.31 10.28 2.00
N HIS A 527 -24.27 11.10 1.62
CA HIS A 527 -24.08 12.53 1.39
C HIS A 527 -24.95 13.36 2.32
N VAL A 528 -24.36 14.40 2.92
CA VAL A 528 -25.06 15.39 3.72
C VAL A 528 -24.96 16.74 3.03
N TYR A 529 -26.10 17.33 2.68
CA TYR A 529 -26.20 18.61 2.00
C TYR A 529 -26.77 19.69 2.90
N TRP A 530 -26.16 20.86 2.83
CA TRP A 530 -26.73 22.10 3.32
C TRP A 530 -26.31 23.27 2.43
N ASN A 531 -27.04 23.45 1.33
CA ASN A 531 -26.71 24.41 0.27
C ASN A 531 -27.08 25.84 0.68
N SER A 532 -26.24 26.48 1.48
CA SER A 532 -26.45 27.82 2.01
C SER A 532 -25.15 28.62 1.95
N ALA A 533 -25.22 29.91 1.63
CA ALA A 533 -24.05 30.79 1.61
C ALA A 533 -24.36 32.13 2.27
N ASN A 534 -23.34 32.78 2.83
CA ASN A 534 -23.46 34.12 3.39
C ASN A 534 -23.22 35.19 2.33
N HIS A 535 -24.09 35.21 1.31
CA HIS A 535 -24.14 36.25 0.29
C HIS A 535 -24.87 37.48 0.85
N ASP A 536 -24.47 38.71 0.50
CA ASP A 536 -25.08 39.97 0.95
C ASP A 536 -25.32 40.12 2.46
N ALA A 537 -24.56 39.42 3.29
CA ALA A 537 -24.76 39.34 4.75
C ALA A 537 -26.16 38.82 5.16
N VAL A 538 -26.77 37.94 4.36
CA VAL A 538 -28.03 37.24 4.71
C VAL A 538 -27.93 36.56 6.08
N PHE A 539 -26.74 36.06 6.44
CA PHE A 539 -26.48 35.51 7.76
C PHE A 539 -25.55 36.42 8.57
N PRO A 540 -25.78 36.55 9.89
CA PRO A 540 -24.90 37.32 10.76
C PRO A 540 -23.49 36.73 10.89
N ASP A 541 -23.31 35.45 10.54
CA ASP A 541 -22.03 34.74 10.51
C ASP A 541 -22.07 33.55 9.53
N ASN A 542 -20.91 33.04 9.10
CA ASN A 542 -20.88 31.92 8.17
C ASN A 542 -21.17 30.55 8.83
N VAL A 543 -21.17 30.46 10.17
CA VAL A 543 -21.50 29.19 10.85
C VAL A 543 -22.90 28.65 10.49
N TYR A 544 -23.85 29.55 10.20
CA TYR A 544 -25.23 29.19 9.81
C TYR A 544 -25.33 28.54 8.42
N THR A 545 -24.24 28.63 7.65
CA THR A 545 -24.09 27.97 6.35
C THR A 545 -23.42 26.60 6.48
N GLY A 546 -22.97 26.20 7.68
CA GLY A 546 -22.25 24.95 7.89
C GLY A 546 -23.10 23.71 7.72
N VAL A 547 -22.63 22.74 6.93
CA VAL A 547 -23.22 21.39 6.88
C VAL A 547 -22.96 20.66 8.20
N LEU A 548 -21.73 20.68 8.70
CA LEU A 548 -21.35 20.08 9.99
C LEU A 548 -20.61 21.09 10.87
N THR A 549 -21.12 21.33 12.07
CA THR A 549 -20.47 22.15 13.11
C THR A 549 -20.21 21.34 14.36
N ILE A 550 -18.96 21.37 14.85
CA ILE A 550 -18.52 20.67 16.07
C ILE A 550 -17.91 21.69 17.02
N GLY A 551 -18.57 21.90 18.16
CA GLY A 551 -18.09 22.80 19.19
C GLY A 551 -19.06 22.86 20.37
N PRO A 552 -18.64 23.37 21.54
CA PRO A 552 -19.42 23.32 22.79
C PRO A 552 -20.78 24.02 22.70
N ASN A 553 -20.92 24.99 21.81
CA ASN A 553 -22.13 25.71 21.47
C ASN A 553 -21.93 26.46 20.15
N LEU A 554 -23.01 27.00 19.58
CA LEU A 554 -22.98 27.72 18.31
C LEU A 554 -22.07 28.97 18.36
N ASN A 555 -22.07 29.70 19.47
CA ASN A 555 -21.26 30.92 19.62
C ASN A 555 -19.76 30.62 19.53
N ALA A 556 -19.31 29.46 20.03
CA ALA A 556 -17.93 29.03 19.94
C ALA A 556 -17.51 28.69 18.49
N THR A 557 -18.46 28.28 17.65
CA THR A 557 -18.23 27.94 16.24
C THR A 557 -18.39 29.12 15.28
N LEU A 558 -18.74 30.31 15.79
CA LEU A 558 -18.76 31.53 14.98
C LEU A 558 -17.40 31.79 14.32
N THR A 559 -17.45 32.19 13.07
CA THR A 559 -16.28 32.39 12.21
C THR A 559 -15.73 33.81 12.32
N GLY A 560 -16.62 34.79 12.21
CA GLY A 560 -16.39 36.22 12.16
C GLY A 560 -15.71 36.71 10.87
N SER A 561 -16.06 37.94 10.48
CA SER A 561 -15.40 38.62 9.38
C SER A 561 -14.03 39.18 9.78
N GLY A 562 -13.17 39.40 8.80
CA GLY A 562 -11.90 40.08 8.99
C GLY A 562 -10.79 39.24 9.65
N PRO A 563 -9.64 39.87 9.96
CA PRO A 563 -8.41 39.19 10.38
C PRO A 563 -8.47 38.57 11.78
N THR A 564 -9.40 38.98 12.65
CA THR A 564 -9.47 38.53 14.05
C THR A 564 -10.64 37.58 14.35
N GLY A 565 -11.66 37.58 13.49
CA GLY A 565 -12.92 36.87 13.70
C GLY A 565 -13.66 37.34 14.95
N PHE A 566 -14.73 36.63 15.32
CA PHE A 566 -15.49 36.94 16.52
C PHE A 566 -14.76 36.51 17.81
N PRO A 567 -14.90 37.26 18.92
CA PRO A 567 -14.36 36.85 20.21
C PRO A 567 -15.11 35.60 20.71
N VAL A 568 -14.40 34.73 21.43
CA VAL A 568 -14.99 33.59 22.14
C VAL A 568 -14.78 33.84 23.63
N PRO A 569 -15.84 33.85 24.47
CA PRO A 569 -15.70 34.06 25.92
C PRO A 569 -14.70 33.10 26.56
N GLU A 570 -13.88 33.59 27.48
CA GLU A 570 -12.78 32.81 28.09
C GLU A 570 -13.28 31.59 28.88
N ASP A 571 -14.47 31.69 29.47
CA ASP A 571 -15.16 30.64 30.21
C ASP A 571 -15.87 29.59 29.32
N THR A 572 -15.85 29.78 27.99
CA THR A 572 -16.46 28.82 27.06
C THR A 572 -15.79 27.45 27.21
N PRO A 573 -16.53 26.37 27.53
CA PRO A 573 -15.94 25.05 27.77
C PRO A 573 -15.33 24.46 26.50
N PHE A 574 -14.55 23.38 26.64
CA PHE A 574 -14.18 22.56 25.49
C PHE A 574 -15.39 21.68 25.08
N GLY A 575 -15.63 21.55 23.78
CA GLY A 575 -16.67 20.72 23.18
C GLY A 575 -16.25 19.27 23.07
N CYS A 576 -16.67 18.60 21.98
CA CYS A 576 -16.38 17.19 21.77
C CYS A 576 -14.87 16.91 21.80
N THR A 577 -14.46 16.01 22.70
CA THR A 577 -13.05 15.68 22.93
C THR A 577 -12.51 14.62 21.97
N ASP A 578 -13.40 13.88 21.30
CA ASP A 578 -13.09 12.83 20.33
C ASP A 578 -14.29 12.63 19.38
N PHE A 579 -14.44 13.53 18.40
CA PHE A 579 -15.38 13.35 17.30
C PHE A 579 -14.70 12.61 16.15
N ARG A 580 -15.40 11.67 15.52
CA ARG A 580 -14.93 10.98 14.31
C ARG A 580 -16.01 10.83 13.26
N ALA A 581 -15.65 10.97 11.99
CA ALA A 581 -16.51 10.60 10.88
C ALA A 581 -15.77 9.76 9.84
N TYR A 582 -16.45 8.77 9.27
CA TYR A 582 -15.90 7.82 8.30
C TYR A 582 -16.83 7.68 7.09
N ASN A 583 -16.30 7.77 5.86
CA ASN A 583 -17.03 7.50 4.61
C ASN A 583 -18.34 8.31 4.45
N ILE A 584 -18.30 9.61 4.75
CA ILE A 584 -19.42 10.54 4.56
C ILE A 584 -18.94 11.75 3.78
N ASP A 585 -19.73 12.19 2.81
CA ASP A 585 -19.52 13.44 2.07
C ASP A 585 -20.36 14.58 2.66
N PHE A 586 -19.72 15.67 3.06
CA PHE A 586 -20.36 16.91 3.51
C PHE A 586 -20.30 17.95 2.40
N ARG A 587 -21.46 18.41 1.93
CA ARG A 587 -21.60 19.19 0.69
C ARG A 587 -22.38 20.48 0.91
N ASN A 588 -21.71 21.59 0.66
CA ASN A 588 -22.33 22.90 0.55
C ASN A 588 -22.01 23.47 -0.83
N GLU A 589 -22.77 23.04 -1.83
CA GLU A 589 -22.60 23.43 -3.23
C GLU A 589 -23.66 24.45 -3.63
N TYR A 590 -23.83 25.50 -2.81
CA TYR A 590 -24.84 26.57 -3.00
C TYR A 590 -24.93 27.09 -4.45
N THR A 591 -23.79 27.38 -5.05
CA THR A 591 -23.64 27.76 -6.46
C THR A 591 -22.46 27.03 -7.09
N PRO A 592 -22.42 26.83 -8.42
CA PRO A 592 -21.31 26.15 -9.09
C PRO A 592 -20.04 27.04 -9.24
N TYR A 593 -19.88 28.04 -8.37
CA TYR A 593 -18.76 28.97 -8.30
C TYR A 593 -18.74 29.62 -6.92
N ALA A 594 -17.61 30.22 -6.54
CA ALA A 594 -17.47 30.99 -5.30
C ALA A 594 -18.39 32.23 -5.33
N ASN A 595 -19.47 32.18 -4.56
CA ASN A 595 -20.45 33.26 -4.43
C ASN A 595 -20.69 33.66 -2.96
N GLY A 596 -19.60 33.85 -2.23
CA GLY A 596 -19.61 34.10 -0.79
C GLY A 596 -19.39 32.81 0.03
N PRO A 597 -19.12 32.95 1.34
CA PRO A 597 -18.75 31.84 2.21
C PRO A 597 -19.84 30.77 2.33
N ALA A 598 -19.47 29.50 2.17
CA ALA A 598 -20.37 28.36 2.19
C ALA A 598 -19.68 27.16 2.87
N HIS A 599 -19.91 26.95 4.16
CA HIS A 599 -19.16 25.95 4.93
C HIS A 599 -19.62 24.52 4.71
N ALA A 600 -18.69 23.62 4.39
CA ALA A 600 -18.92 22.18 4.55
C ALA A 600 -18.62 21.73 5.99
N LEU A 601 -17.59 22.29 6.64
CA LEU A 601 -17.19 21.92 7.99
C LEU A 601 -16.77 23.12 8.84
N GLY A 602 -17.22 23.15 10.09
CA GLY A 602 -16.73 24.03 11.15
C GLY A 602 -16.34 23.25 12.41
N VAL A 603 -15.09 23.35 12.87
CA VAL A 603 -14.62 22.74 14.13
C VAL A 603 -14.04 23.80 15.04
N SER A 604 -14.60 24.02 16.22
CA SER A 604 -14.08 25.01 17.17
C SER A 604 -14.14 24.48 18.59
N ARG A 605 -13.07 24.71 19.37
CA ARG A 605 -12.94 24.20 20.74
C ARG A 605 -13.26 22.70 20.86
N ALA A 606 -12.90 21.91 19.86
CA ALA A 606 -13.18 20.48 19.79
C ALA A 606 -12.03 19.75 19.08
N ASN A 607 -11.99 18.43 19.23
CA ASN A 607 -11.10 17.55 18.49
C ASN A 607 -11.92 16.68 17.53
N ALA A 608 -11.59 16.69 16.23
CA ALA A 608 -12.37 16.00 15.20
C ALA A 608 -11.49 15.28 14.16
N GLY A 609 -11.66 13.96 14.03
CA GLY A 609 -10.99 13.13 13.03
C GLY A 609 -11.91 12.77 11.86
N PHE A 610 -11.40 12.79 10.64
CA PHE A 610 -12.15 12.47 9.42
C PHE A 610 -11.37 11.50 8.55
N TYR A 611 -12.01 10.42 8.14
CA TYR A 611 -11.37 9.29 7.47
C TYR A 611 -12.18 8.90 6.24
N SER A 612 -11.58 8.98 5.06
CA SER A 612 -12.29 8.67 3.81
C SER A 612 -13.53 9.56 3.61
N CYS A 613 -13.49 10.81 4.09
CA CYS A 613 -14.58 11.79 4.01
C CYS A 613 -14.36 12.78 2.86
N GLY A 614 -15.47 13.27 2.30
CA GLY A 614 -15.46 14.34 1.32
C GLY A 614 -15.99 15.65 1.89
N PHE A 615 -15.36 16.78 1.54
CA PHE A 615 -15.81 18.13 1.89
C PHE A 615 -15.88 18.97 0.63
N TYR A 616 -17.07 19.38 0.23
CA TYR A 616 -17.28 20.04 -1.06
C TYR A 616 -17.97 21.39 -0.87
N SER A 617 -17.29 22.45 -1.29
CA SER A 617 -17.84 23.80 -1.44
C SER A 617 -16.98 24.58 -2.46
N TYR A 618 -17.20 25.89 -2.58
CA TYR A 618 -16.41 26.78 -3.42
C TYR A 618 -15.66 27.84 -2.62
N GLN A 619 -16.27 28.48 -1.62
CA GLN A 619 -15.58 29.46 -0.78
C GLN A 619 -15.72 29.08 0.70
N ASP A 620 -14.62 29.16 1.43
CA ASP A 620 -14.57 28.89 2.88
C ASP A 620 -15.06 27.45 3.23
N THR A 621 -14.64 26.43 2.46
CA THR A 621 -15.11 25.03 2.62
C THR A 621 -14.91 24.46 4.03
N VAL A 622 -13.71 24.63 4.61
CA VAL A 622 -13.33 24.08 5.92
C VAL A 622 -12.85 25.20 6.84
N TYR A 623 -13.54 25.35 7.96
CA TYR A 623 -13.20 26.27 9.04
C TYR A 623 -12.72 25.53 10.29
N ILE A 624 -11.51 25.83 10.75
CA ILE A 624 -11.04 25.40 12.09
C ILE A 624 -10.94 26.61 13.02
N GLY A 625 -11.90 26.75 13.93
CA GLY A 625 -11.98 27.83 14.91
C GLY A 625 -10.95 27.77 16.03
N LYS A 626 -11.05 28.73 16.95
CA LYS A 626 -10.12 28.90 18.08
C LYS A 626 -10.10 27.64 18.96
N LEU A 627 -8.90 27.18 19.31
CA LEU A 627 -8.67 25.94 20.06
C LEU A 627 -9.27 24.67 19.40
N GLY A 628 -9.68 24.72 18.13
CA GLY A 628 -10.11 23.56 17.36
C GLY A 628 -8.92 22.75 16.84
N ASN A 629 -9.05 21.42 16.87
CA ASN A 629 -8.11 20.49 16.26
C ASN A 629 -8.85 19.57 15.30
N ALA A 630 -8.39 19.49 14.05
CA ALA A 630 -8.94 18.58 13.06
C ALA A 630 -7.86 17.78 12.34
N TYR A 631 -8.09 16.48 12.17
CA TYR A 631 -7.19 15.56 11.46
C TYR A 631 -7.94 14.86 10.33
N PHE A 632 -7.45 14.99 9.11
CA PHE A 632 -8.03 14.40 7.90
C PHE A 632 -7.07 13.36 7.35
N TYR A 633 -7.57 12.16 7.06
CA TYR A 633 -6.82 11.09 6.41
C TYR A 633 -7.64 10.50 5.28
N ASP A 634 -7.00 10.22 4.14
CA ASP A 634 -7.68 9.64 2.98
C ASP A 634 -8.91 10.46 2.54
N SER A 635 -8.88 11.79 2.66
CA SER A 635 -10.07 12.64 2.45
C SER A 635 -9.96 13.48 1.18
N VAL A 636 -11.10 13.99 0.71
CA VAL A 636 -11.15 14.95 -0.41
C VAL A 636 -11.67 16.28 0.13
N VAL A 637 -10.95 17.37 -0.13
CA VAL A 637 -11.44 18.73 0.12
C VAL A 637 -11.48 19.48 -1.20
N ALA A 638 -12.67 19.84 -1.64
CA ALA A 638 -12.89 20.60 -2.87
C ALA A 638 -13.26 22.05 -2.57
N GLY A 639 -12.64 22.98 -3.28
CA GLY A 639 -12.84 24.41 -3.10
C GLY A 639 -12.24 25.27 -4.22
N GLN A 640 -12.55 26.56 -4.20
CA GLN A 640 -12.10 27.57 -5.16
C GLN A 640 -11.42 28.76 -4.45
N THR A 641 -12.01 29.25 -3.35
CA THR A 641 -11.56 30.47 -2.67
C THR A 641 -11.39 30.31 -1.18
N ASP A 642 -10.17 30.57 -0.72
CA ASP A 642 -9.77 30.59 0.70
C ASP A 642 -10.31 29.37 1.47
N PHE A 643 -10.38 28.22 0.79
CA PHE A 643 -11.29 27.16 1.21
C PHE A 643 -10.80 26.35 2.42
N LEU A 644 -9.53 26.49 2.80
CA LEU A 644 -9.02 26.10 4.11
C LEU A 644 -8.68 27.36 4.91
N TYR A 645 -9.43 27.65 5.96
CA TYR A 645 -9.19 28.85 6.77
C TYR A 645 -9.51 28.63 8.24
N GLY A 646 -9.00 29.52 9.09
CA GLY A 646 -9.27 29.47 10.51
C GLY A 646 -8.13 29.88 11.41
N PHE A 647 -8.21 29.41 12.64
CA PHE A 647 -7.53 29.87 13.84
C PHE A 647 -6.75 28.75 14.54
N GLY A 648 -7.29 27.52 14.52
CA GLY A 648 -6.79 26.36 15.26
C GLY A 648 -5.76 25.53 14.50
N THR A 649 -5.82 24.21 14.61
CA THR A 649 -4.90 23.28 13.94
C THR A 649 -5.65 22.34 13.00
N LEU A 650 -5.25 22.34 11.73
CA LEU A 650 -5.69 21.35 10.74
C LEU A 650 -4.48 20.55 10.25
N TYR A 651 -4.57 19.23 10.27
CA TYR A 651 -3.56 18.36 9.67
C TYR A 651 -4.24 17.41 8.68
N ILE A 652 -3.81 17.46 7.42
CA ILE A 652 -4.34 16.70 6.30
C ILE A 652 -3.25 15.75 5.81
N GLU A 653 -3.55 14.46 5.74
CA GLU A 653 -2.60 13.42 5.35
C GLU A 653 -3.21 12.50 4.28
N LYS A 654 -2.41 12.07 3.30
CA LYS A 654 -2.84 11.12 2.25
C LYS A 654 -4.16 11.51 1.57
N SER A 655 -4.36 12.80 1.32
CA SER A 655 -5.64 13.36 0.89
C SER A 655 -5.51 14.14 -0.41
N THR A 656 -6.64 14.52 -1.00
CA THR A 656 -6.70 15.32 -2.22
C THR A 656 -7.35 16.66 -1.95
N LEU A 657 -6.65 17.74 -2.32
CA LEU A 657 -7.22 19.07 -2.42
C LEU A 657 -7.61 19.32 -3.88
N ALA A 658 -8.91 19.34 -4.16
CA ALA A 658 -9.48 19.43 -5.50
C ALA A 658 -9.88 20.89 -5.82
N LEU A 659 -9.12 21.53 -6.71
CA LEU A 659 -9.31 22.92 -7.12
C LEU A 659 -10.48 23.03 -8.08
N ARG A 660 -11.57 23.67 -7.66
CA ARG A 660 -12.78 23.90 -8.48
C ARG A 660 -12.70 25.19 -9.32
N GLY A 661 -11.61 25.91 -9.17
CA GLY A 661 -11.32 27.22 -9.76
C GLY A 661 -10.20 27.89 -8.97
N CYS A 662 -9.74 29.05 -9.44
CA CYS A 662 -8.83 29.89 -8.65
C CYS A 662 -9.54 31.16 -8.21
N GLY A 663 -9.48 31.48 -6.91
CA GLY A 663 -9.83 32.80 -6.42
C GLY A 663 -9.24 32.99 -5.03
N GLY A 664 -8.36 33.97 -4.82
CA GLY A 664 -7.63 34.04 -3.55
C GLY A 664 -6.58 32.94 -3.44
N GLY A 665 -6.66 32.06 -2.44
CA GLY A 665 -5.77 30.90 -2.35
C GLY A 665 -6.41 29.65 -1.74
N ILE A 666 -5.68 28.54 -1.71
CA ILE A 666 -6.12 27.30 -1.03
C ILE A 666 -6.24 27.53 0.47
N THR A 667 -5.22 28.16 1.06
CA THR A 667 -5.14 28.41 2.50
C THR A 667 -5.24 29.90 2.83
N ALA A 668 -6.02 30.25 3.85
CA ALA A 668 -6.16 31.61 4.37
C ALA A 668 -6.22 31.60 5.90
N TRP A 669 -5.10 31.29 6.56
CA TRP A 669 -5.06 31.12 8.01
C TRP A 669 -4.95 32.47 8.74
N LYS A 670 -5.58 32.55 9.91
CA LYS A 670 -5.59 33.73 10.80
C LYS A 670 -4.72 33.52 12.04
N GLY A 671 -4.52 32.28 12.50
CA GLY A 671 -3.81 32.00 13.75
C GLY A 671 -4.50 32.59 14.98
N THR A 672 -4.07 32.22 16.19
CA THR A 672 -4.69 32.69 17.44
C THR A 672 -3.62 33.08 18.45
N ASN A 673 -3.82 34.23 19.11
CA ASN A 673 -3.07 34.57 20.31
C ASN A 673 -3.58 33.74 21.49
N THR A 674 -2.69 32.94 22.06
CA THR A 674 -2.94 32.14 23.26
C THR A 674 -1.99 32.55 24.36
N THR A 675 -2.32 32.21 25.61
CA THR A 675 -1.44 32.40 26.78
C THR A 675 -0.21 31.48 26.77
N PHE A 676 -0.15 30.54 25.82
CA PHE A 676 0.95 29.62 25.60
C PHE A 676 1.46 29.71 24.15
N HIS A 677 2.71 29.34 23.92
CA HIS A 677 3.25 29.23 22.56
C HIS A 677 2.57 28.07 21.81
N ASN A 678 2.05 28.32 20.61
CA ASN A 678 1.27 27.35 19.85
C ASN A 678 1.82 27.08 18.43
N LYS A 679 1.34 26.00 17.84
CA LYS A 679 1.61 25.62 16.44
C LYS A 679 0.32 25.59 15.61
N TYR A 680 -0.59 26.52 15.88
CA TYR A 680 -1.84 26.63 15.11
C TYR A 680 -1.53 27.00 13.66
N GLY A 681 -2.21 26.35 12.74
CA GLY A 681 -1.88 26.34 11.32
C GLY A 681 -2.54 25.18 10.60
N VAL A 682 -2.36 25.17 9.28
CA VAL A 682 -2.78 24.08 8.40
C VAL A 682 -1.55 23.37 7.84
N TYR A 683 -1.54 22.05 7.96
CA TYR A 683 -0.42 21.20 7.56
C TYR A 683 -0.93 20.14 6.59
N ILE A 684 -0.42 20.16 5.37
CA ILE A 684 -0.80 19.24 4.30
C ILE A 684 0.41 18.33 4.06
N SER A 685 0.27 17.03 4.31
CA SER A 685 1.35 16.06 4.21
C SER A 685 0.98 14.93 3.27
N ASP A 686 1.92 14.49 2.45
CA ASP A 686 1.79 13.27 1.65
C ASP A 686 0.51 13.22 0.81
N SER A 687 0.10 14.38 0.31
CA SER A 687 -1.19 14.61 -0.33
C SER A 687 -0.98 15.05 -1.76
N ARG A 688 -2.06 15.45 -2.43
CA ARG A 688 -1.97 16.07 -3.75
C ARG A 688 -2.94 17.23 -3.91
N VAL A 689 -2.55 18.17 -4.75
CA VAL A 689 -3.37 19.28 -5.18
C VAL A 689 -3.57 19.14 -6.68
N VAL A 690 -4.83 19.04 -7.10
CA VAL A 690 -5.21 18.77 -8.48
C VAL A 690 -6.42 19.59 -8.88
N ALA A 691 -6.56 19.88 -10.17
CA ALA A 691 -7.81 20.37 -10.75
C ALA A 691 -8.94 19.36 -10.48
N ALA A 692 -10.12 19.86 -10.08
CA ALA A 692 -11.25 19.02 -9.68
C ALA A 692 -11.89 18.25 -10.85
N ASN A 693 -11.58 18.61 -12.10
CA ASN A 693 -11.92 17.88 -13.33
C ASN A 693 -11.09 18.39 -14.51
N SER A 694 -11.09 17.63 -15.61
CA SER A 694 -10.37 17.98 -16.84
C SER A 694 -10.87 19.26 -17.52
N SER A 695 -12.16 19.61 -17.39
CA SER A 695 -12.73 20.80 -18.03
C SER A 695 -12.11 22.09 -17.50
N ILE A 696 -11.91 22.19 -16.18
CA ILE A 696 -11.30 23.37 -15.56
C ILE A 696 -9.77 23.34 -15.56
N ALA A 697 -9.15 22.16 -15.70
CA ALA A 697 -7.69 22.01 -15.56
C ALA A 697 -6.89 22.96 -16.46
N SER A 698 -7.28 23.07 -17.73
CA SER A 698 -6.65 24.00 -18.69
C SER A 698 -6.96 25.48 -18.40
N GLU A 699 -8.10 25.77 -17.76
CA GLU A 699 -8.48 27.15 -17.44
C GLU A 699 -7.73 27.69 -16.23
N ILE A 700 -7.27 26.82 -15.33
CA ILE A 700 -6.62 27.18 -14.06
C ILE A 700 -5.11 26.93 -14.03
N GLU A 701 -4.53 26.47 -15.13
CA GLU A 701 -3.09 26.26 -15.27
C GLU A 701 -2.30 27.52 -14.87
N ASP A 702 -1.30 27.33 -14.01
CA ASP A 702 -0.41 28.35 -13.42
C ASP A 702 -1.12 29.51 -12.70
N LYS A 703 -2.37 29.34 -12.25
CA LYS A 703 -3.18 30.46 -11.70
C LYS A 703 -3.50 30.34 -10.21
N CYS A 704 -3.53 29.14 -9.63
CA CYS A 704 -4.04 28.94 -8.28
C CYS A 704 -2.94 29.12 -7.23
N SER A 705 -3.17 30.04 -6.29
CA SER A 705 -2.25 30.28 -5.17
C SER A 705 -2.39 29.22 -4.08
N LEU A 706 -1.27 28.77 -3.50
CA LEU A 706 -1.24 27.89 -2.32
C LEU A 706 -1.89 28.55 -1.08
N GLY A 707 -1.95 29.87 -1.06
CA GLY A 707 -2.58 30.61 0.01
C GLY A 707 -2.20 32.08 0.08
N ARG A 708 -2.85 32.78 0.99
CA ARG A 708 -2.59 34.18 1.30
C ARG A 708 -2.91 34.49 2.77
N PRO A 709 -2.15 35.38 3.43
CA PRO A 709 -2.28 35.59 4.86
C PRO A 709 -3.45 36.51 5.19
N TRP A 710 -4.42 36.02 5.98
CA TRP A 710 -5.46 36.90 6.52
C TRP A 710 -4.87 37.94 7.48
N ASN A 711 -3.77 37.60 8.17
CA ASN A 711 -2.97 38.44 9.06
C ASN A 711 -1.56 37.84 9.24
N GLU A 712 -0.73 38.44 10.11
CA GLU A 712 0.65 37.96 10.33
C GLU A 712 0.75 36.57 11.01
N GLY A 713 -0.33 36.09 11.63
CA GLY A 713 -0.43 34.78 12.29
C GLY A 713 -0.70 33.62 11.33
N HIS A 714 -0.77 33.87 10.03
CA HIS A 714 -0.95 32.82 9.03
C HIS A 714 0.15 31.77 9.12
N ARG A 715 -0.25 30.50 9.20
CA ARG A 715 0.64 29.34 9.15
C ARG A 715 0.05 28.25 8.25
N SER A 716 0.72 27.97 7.14
CA SER A 716 0.41 26.87 6.24
C SER A 716 1.69 26.21 5.74
N VAL A 717 1.72 24.88 5.73
CA VAL A 717 2.88 24.10 5.27
C VAL A 717 2.40 22.94 4.39
N PHE A 718 2.90 22.88 3.16
CA PHE A 718 2.74 21.73 2.27
C PHE A 718 4.00 20.86 2.31
N MET A 719 3.85 19.57 2.57
CA MET A 719 4.94 18.62 2.82
C MET A 719 4.73 17.37 1.97
N ASN A 720 5.75 16.90 1.25
CA ASN A 720 5.68 15.68 0.44
C ASN A 720 4.45 15.63 -0.48
N THR A 721 4.03 16.79 -1.00
CA THR A 721 2.74 16.96 -1.69
C THR A 721 2.95 17.13 -3.19
N TYR A 722 2.16 16.42 -4.00
CA TYR A 722 2.14 16.58 -5.46
C TYR A 722 1.30 17.79 -5.88
N PHE A 723 1.80 18.62 -6.78
CA PHE A 723 1.07 19.71 -7.42
C PHE A 723 0.91 19.44 -8.91
N ASP A 724 -0.33 19.40 -9.39
CA ASP A 724 -0.61 19.44 -10.82
C ASP A 724 -0.38 20.85 -11.40
N PRO A 725 -0.48 21.05 -12.73
CA PRO A 725 -0.16 22.34 -13.37
C PRO A 725 -1.03 23.52 -12.93
N SER A 726 -2.06 23.33 -12.10
CA SER A 726 -2.94 24.42 -11.67
C SER A 726 -2.24 25.46 -10.79
N ILE A 727 -1.17 25.07 -10.10
CA ILE A 727 -0.54 25.91 -9.07
C ILE A 727 0.34 26.99 -9.67
N LEU A 728 0.17 28.22 -9.17
CA LEU A 728 1.03 29.36 -9.49
C LEU A 728 2.50 28.99 -9.20
N PRO A 729 3.46 29.20 -10.13
CA PRO A 729 4.87 28.86 -9.91
C PRO A 729 5.49 29.48 -8.65
N ALA A 730 5.08 30.70 -8.31
CA ALA A 730 5.51 31.38 -7.08
C ALA A 730 4.94 30.76 -5.79
N GLY A 731 3.91 29.90 -5.89
CA GLY A 731 3.23 29.25 -4.78
C GLY A 731 2.23 30.16 -4.07
N TYR A 732 2.67 30.83 -3.01
CA TYR A 732 1.86 31.73 -2.19
C TYR A 732 1.81 33.15 -2.74
N THR A 733 0.78 33.90 -2.35
CA THR A 733 0.56 35.28 -2.78
C THR A 733 0.31 36.23 -1.60
N PRO A 734 0.74 37.50 -1.66
CA PRO A 734 0.41 38.49 -0.64
C PRO A 734 -1.08 38.84 -0.67
N TRP A 735 -1.60 39.36 0.45
CA TRP A 735 -2.96 39.89 0.48
C TRP A 735 -3.04 41.21 -0.31
N LYS A 736 -3.69 41.18 -1.47
CA LYS A 736 -3.78 42.34 -2.39
C LYS A 736 -4.42 43.55 -1.71
N GLY A 737 -3.83 44.74 -1.93
CA GLY A 737 -4.38 46.01 -1.46
C GLY A 737 -4.24 46.24 0.06
N GLN A 738 -3.30 45.56 0.72
CA GLN A 738 -3.02 45.73 2.15
C GLN A 738 -1.55 46.07 2.38
N PRO A 739 -1.22 46.84 3.43
CA PRO A 739 0.15 47.11 3.81
C PRO A 739 0.97 45.82 3.97
N ASN A 740 2.14 45.77 3.33
CA ASN A 740 3.07 44.62 3.30
C ASN A 740 2.40 43.28 2.92
N GLY A 741 1.26 43.31 2.21
CA GLY A 741 0.52 42.10 1.87
C GLY A 741 0.01 41.31 3.08
N ARG A 742 -0.06 41.93 4.27
CA ARG A 742 -0.30 41.29 5.58
C ARG A 742 0.75 40.24 6.00
N ILE A 743 1.93 40.30 5.40
CA ILE A 743 3.05 39.44 5.77
C ILE A 743 3.82 40.09 6.91
N GLY A 744 4.11 39.32 7.95
CA GLY A 744 4.89 39.74 9.11
C GLY A 744 5.88 38.68 9.58
N PRO A 745 6.66 38.94 10.63
CA PRO A 745 7.69 38.02 11.14
C PRO A 745 7.15 36.64 11.53
N ASN A 746 5.89 36.59 11.99
CA ASN A 746 5.21 35.37 12.43
C ASN A 746 4.60 34.55 11.28
N THR A 747 4.57 35.11 10.07
CA THR A 747 3.92 34.49 8.91
C THR A 747 4.74 33.31 8.42
N THR A 748 4.09 32.16 8.31
CA THR A 748 4.68 30.92 7.79
C THR A 748 3.85 30.42 6.61
N MET A 749 4.37 30.62 5.41
CA MET A 749 3.80 30.11 4.16
C MET A 749 4.88 29.29 3.49
N ALA A 750 4.86 27.97 3.71
CA ALA A 750 6.01 27.12 3.41
C ALA A 750 5.68 25.87 2.60
N VAL A 751 6.70 25.39 1.90
CA VAL A 751 6.70 24.11 1.18
C VAL A 751 7.93 23.29 1.58
N TYR A 752 7.80 21.97 1.59
CA TYR A 752 8.88 21.03 1.89
C TYR A 752 8.71 19.75 1.06
N HIS A 753 9.70 19.39 0.24
CA HIS A 753 9.64 18.17 -0.58
C HIS A 753 8.37 18.07 -1.44
N VAL A 754 7.86 19.20 -1.91
CA VAL A 754 6.75 19.22 -2.89
C VAL A 754 7.31 18.91 -4.29
N TYR A 755 6.47 18.38 -5.17
CA TYR A 755 6.88 17.92 -6.50
C TYR A 755 5.70 17.94 -7.47
N GLY A 756 5.96 17.77 -8.77
CA GLY A 756 4.94 17.79 -9.82
C GLY A 756 5.07 19.02 -10.73
N PRO A 757 4.32 19.06 -11.84
CA PRO A 757 4.45 20.11 -12.86
C PRO A 757 4.06 21.51 -12.37
N GLY A 758 3.20 21.64 -11.36
CA GLY A 758 2.86 22.95 -10.77
C GLY A 758 3.85 23.45 -9.72
N TYR A 759 5.04 22.84 -9.60
CA TYR A 759 6.08 23.28 -8.67
C TYR A 759 7.33 23.76 -9.38
N ASP A 760 7.67 25.03 -9.15
CA ASP A 760 8.95 25.62 -9.51
C ASP A 760 9.65 26.14 -8.25
N GLY A 761 10.70 25.43 -7.82
CA GLY A 761 11.46 25.81 -6.63
C GLY A 761 12.18 27.16 -6.76
N ALA A 762 12.65 27.50 -7.96
CA ALA A 762 13.35 28.76 -8.20
C ALA A 762 12.36 29.94 -8.18
N ALA A 763 11.19 29.78 -8.80
CA ALA A 763 10.13 30.80 -8.76
C ALA A 763 9.57 30.98 -7.34
N ALA A 764 9.41 29.89 -6.59
CA ALA A 764 8.97 29.94 -5.19
C ALA A 764 9.96 30.72 -4.31
N GLU A 765 11.26 30.44 -4.43
CA GLU A 765 12.31 31.16 -3.69
C GLU A 765 12.41 32.62 -4.10
N ALA A 766 12.29 32.92 -5.40
CA ALA A 766 12.34 34.29 -5.93
C ALA A 766 11.12 35.15 -5.57
N SER A 767 10.03 34.55 -5.07
CA SER A 767 8.80 35.27 -4.74
C SER A 767 8.90 36.14 -3.48
N ASP A 768 9.87 35.89 -2.60
CA ASP A 768 9.96 36.44 -1.23
C ASP A 768 8.72 36.21 -0.34
N VAL A 769 7.77 35.39 -0.79
CA VAL A 769 6.53 35.05 -0.08
C VAL A 769 6.52 33.59 0.33
N THR A 770 6.90 32.69 -0.58
CA THR A 770 6.97 31.25 -0.33
C THR A 770 8.29 30.86 0.31
N LYS A 771 8.23 30.28 1.51
CA LYS A 771 9.39 29.73 2.20
C LYS A 771 9.63 28.28 1.78
N VAL A 772 10.75 28.00 1.10
CA VAL A 772 11.19 26.63 0.85
C VAL A 772 11.94 26.12 2.07
N PHE A 773 11.32 25.21 2.82
CA PHE A 773 11.91 24.67 4.04
C PHE A 773 12.96 23.61 3.74
N HIS A 774 14.01 23.58 4.55
CA HIS A 774 14.90 22.43 4.68
C HIS A 774 14.48 21.54 5.87
N ARG A 775 15.04 20.32 5.96
CA ARG A 775 14.66 19.29 6.96
C ARG A 775 14.51 19.82 8.39
N ARG A 776 15.44 20.65 8.89
CA ARG A 776 15.37 21.19 10.27
C ARG A 776 14.20 22.16 10.50
N GLN A 777 13.81 22.94 9.49
CA GLN A 777 12.72 23.93 9.58
C GLN A 777 11.35 23.24 9.59
N VAL A 778 11.20 22.12 8.88
CA VAL A 778 9.94 21.38 8.84
C VAL A 778 9.73 20.44 10.02
N THR A 779 10.80 19.98 10.68
CA THR A 779 10.73 19.04 11.84
C THR A 779 9.66 19.38 12.88
N PRO A 780 9.48 20.65 13.31
CA PRO A 780 8.47 21.02 14.31
C PRO A 780 7.02 20.80 13.86
N PHE A 781 6.77 20.56 12.57
CA PHE A 781 5.45 20.46 11.94
C PHE A 781 5.21 19.11 11.24
N ARG A 782 6.26 18.31 11.04
CA ARG A 782 6.28 17.13 10.15
C ARG A 782 5.26 16.02 10.46
N ARG A 783 4.66 15.99 11.65
CA ARG A 783 3.79 14.88 12.10
C ARG A 783 2.64 15.42 12.98
N PRO A 784 1.48 14.75 13.02
CA PRO A 784 0.36 15.13 13.90
C PRO A 784 0.77 15.33 15.37
N ILE A 785 1.62 14.43 15.88
CA ILE A 785 2.15 14.47 17.25
C ILE A 785 2.91 15.77 17.57
N ASN A 786 3.44 16.45 16.56
CA ASN A 786 4.24 17.65 16.71
C ASN A 786 3.39 18.93 16.80
N VAL A 787 2.15 18.92 16.31
CA VAL A 787 1.33 20.14 16.15
C VAL A 787 0.09 20.17 17.04
N PHE A 788 -0.55 19.04 17.32
CA PHE A 788 -1.79 19.04 18.10
C PHE A 788 -1.54 19.24 19.60
N MET A 789 -2.21 20.24 20.17
CA MET A 789 -2.07 20.66 21.57
C MET A 789 -3.40 20.53 22.31
N THR A 790 -3.34 20.31 23.62
CA THR A 790 -4.51 20.44 24.50
C THR A 790 -4.93 21.91 24.60
N PRO A 791 -6.14 22.22 25.13
CA PRO A 791 -6.58 23.60 25.34
C PRO A 791 -5.68 24.40 26.28
N THR A 792 -4.86 23.70 27.07
CA THR A 792 -3.88 24.27 28.02
C THR A 792 -2.44 24.27 27.46
N GLY A 793 -2.27 23.98 26.17
CA GLY A 793 -0.97 24.02 25.50
C GLY A 793 -0.07 22.80 25.71
N LYS A 794 -0.58 21.66 26.20
CA LYS A 794 0.21 20.44 26.37
C LYS A 794 0.27 19.63 25.08
N GLN A 795 1.42 19.00 24.79
CA GLN A 795 1.63 18.06 23.69
C GLN A 795 2.14 16.71 24.21
N PRO A 796 1.83 15.58 23.53
CA PRO A 796 1.00 15.49 22.34
C PRO A 796 -0.50 15.34 22.66
N ASN A 797 -1.36 16.02 21.90
CA ASN A 797 -2.83 15.83 21.96
C ASN A 797 -3.33 15.05 20.74
N ILE A 798 -3.07 13.74 20.69
CA ILE A 798 -3.41 12.88 19.55
C ILE A 798 -4.32 11.70 19.90
N GLY A 799 -4.72 11.53 21.17
CA GLY A 799 -5.49 10.34 21.61
C GLY A 799 -6.87 10.19 20.96
N TRP A 800 -7.39 11.27 20.37
CA TRP A 800 -8.65 11.33 19.63
C TRP A 800 -8.52 10.97 18.14
N ILE A 801 -7.28 10.87 17.63
CA ILE A 801 -7.03 10.41 16.26
C ILE A 801 -7.14 8.87 16.25
N ASP A 802 -7.66 8.33 15.15
CA ASP A 802 -7.82 6.90 14.99
C ASP A 802 -6.46 6.18 15.18
N PRO A 803 -6.38 5.19 16.08
CA PRO A 803 -5.13 4.48 16.33
C PRO A 803 -4.52 3.84 15.07
N TYR A 804 -5.34 3.44 14.11
CA TYR A 804 -4.91 2.82 12.86
C TYR A 804 -3.94 3.74 12.09
N VAL A 805 -4.31 5.01 11.90
CA VAL A 805 -3.50 6.00 11.17
C VAL A 805 -2.30 6.48 12.01
N LEU A 806 -2.45 6.57 13.34
CA LEU A 806 -1.33 6.93 14.22
C LEU A 806 -0.23 5.87 14.24
N LEU A 807 -0.60 4.60 14.05
CA LEU A 807 0.36 3.50 13.93
C LEU A 807 1.08 3.55 12.57
N LEU A 808 0.40 3.95 11.49
CA LEU A 808 1.01 4.16 10.17
C LEU A 808 1.94 5.39 10.13
N GLY A 809 1.67 6.40 10.96
CA GLY A 809 2.48 7.61 11.09
C GLY A 809 3.69 7.48 12.03
N ARG A 810 4.02 6.28 12.55
CA ARG A 810 5.21 6.03 13.40
C ARG A 810 6.45 5.65 12.57
N SER A 811 6.99 6.63 11.85
CA SER A 811 8.37 6.62 11.37
C SER A 811 9.11 7.88 11.85
N PRO A 812 10.41 7.83 12.17
CA PRO A 812 11.19 8.99 12.63
C PRO A 812 11.33 10.13 11.61
#